data_AF-A0A8H3D7K5-F1
#
_entry.id   AF-A0A8H3D7K5-F1
#
_cell.length_a   1.000
_cell.length_b   1.000
_cell.length_c   1.000
_cell.angle_alpha   90.00
_cell.angle_beta   90.00
_cell.angle_gamma   90.00
#
_symmetry.space_group_name_H-M   'P 1'
#
loop_
_entity.id
_entity.type
_entity.pdbx_description
1 polymer ?
#
loop_
_entity_poly.entity_id
_entity_poly.type
_entity_poly.pdbx_seq_one_letter_code
_entity_poly.pdbx_strand_id
1 'polypeptide(L)'
;MQDRRRAELDAKRQKLAELKKLREERQKREIARSKEGERKTVISPGLQEEVESLLGQLIGPDGYTTPGSSMPGTPSGPRGDARLSGLGTDGLPVSGRISRASNGESVSDKPIPGLTTLMGDDFPDGAHTPRIPVKFLDTEEDLFELPQKQKVIYNKEVQTAEIETEPTGPTEEELRVRIRQEEEAEWERQRAEKEQEMEEEARKLEREIEDEIRELTEEERASIYIAPEFLDFVEQSTKIVQRALNDGYDYIRDYTIGTEVDGDDSEGKRVKRICAFYDERWSKNRSVTDVDWSPKFPELSAAAYNKNSSSPNEPDGIVCVWNLHLVERPEFVFHAQSDVLSVSFSPFHPNLVFGGTYSGQILLWDTRAKHLPTLKTPLSAAGHTYPVYAMQTVGTQNAHNLITSSTDGTVCSWLSDMLAQPQETLSLAHAGHTKTDEVAVTSLSFPDGETTTFWVGTEEGHVYQANRYDRAGAKAGLNQHDVYKGHAGPVTGIDFHPLAGPVDFSDLFLTSSVDWTVKLWRSRNAAKPSTGPHTISSIYSFDEAGDYVYDVKWHPAHPAVFGCVDGNGRFDLWNLNADTEVPTLSTQVCPDRALNKLEWDRKDGKRVAIGGSDGRLYIYDVGDAGVPRASQALGEPHKLLVIPGPIEISDEVLYANAHPSMSHVSADFIPIFGDCIRMLRQVLYTKDGQPFLVAGSGTLGWDMVASNLVEAGEDALVLHSGYFGDSFAECLETYGAKVKQVKADIGAAVTEVDLESALKEKKYKVVTFTHVDTSTGVLSNAKMIGQVVKRVSPDTLVVLDGVCSVASEEIRMDDWGIDVVLSATQKGLGTPPGLSVLCASQRALSVLKARKTPVSSYFANWNRWLPIMQAYEEGIPMYFATPPVNLIYAFHASLSSITKSQPSLEERFRLHKEASSKIKQAVADLGLKLVPTDLAFAANGMTAVPTDLAFAANDMTAVYFPEGIAAPDIIPRMLKQDVVVAAGLHKDIKDKYFRIGHMGITVTDNSRGDIDKIISALKKAFAEAQAK
;
A
#
# COMPACT_ATOMS: atom_id res chain seq x y z
N MET A 1 43.35 51.41 6.25
CA MET A 1 42.81 50.05 5.96
C MET A 1 41.47 49.80 6.65
N GLN A 2 41.30 50.14 7.94
CA GLN A 2 40.04 49.93 8.67
C GLN A 2 38.82 50.59 8.00
N ASP A 3 38.95 51.79 7.45
CA ASP A 3 37.83 52.55 6.87
C ASP A 3 37.27 51.90 5.60
N ARG A 4 38.14 51.34 4.74
CA ARG A 4 37.72 50.56 3.56
C ARG A 4 36.91 49.32 3.98
N ARG A 5 37.30 48.66 5.07
CA ARG A 5 36.58 47.51 5.65
C ARG A 5 35.28 47.92 6.36
N ARG A 6 35.19 49.16 6.84
CA ARG A 6 33.98 49.75 7.44
C ARG A 6 32.94 50.07 6.36
N ALA A 7 33.37 50.73 5.28
CA ALA A 7 32.53 50.99 4.10
C ALA A 7 31.99 49.68 3.48
N GLU A 8 32.83 48.65 3.35
CA GLU A 8 32.41 47.34 2.84
C GLU A 8 31.36 46.64 3.74
N LEU A 9 31.47 46.80 5.07
CA LEU A 9 30.49 46.27 6.03
C LEU A 9 29.16 47.03 6.00
N ASP A 10 29.19 48.36 5.87
CA ASP A 10 27.97 49.17 5.82
C ASP A 10 27.27 49.04 4.44
N ALA A 11 28.01 48.87 3.34
CA ALA A 11 27.45 48.47 2.04
C ALA A 11 26.79 47.07 2.10
N LYS A 12 27.44 46.10 2.73
CA LYS A 12 26.85 44.75 2.95
C LYS A 12 25.61 44.80 3.84
N ARG A 13 25.55 45.72 4.83
CA ARG A 13 24.35 45.96 5.65
C ARG A 13 23.21 46.59 4.85
N GLN A 14 23.49 47.56 3.97
CA GLN A 14 22.48 48.17 3.09
C GLN A 14 21.85 47.12 2.17
N LYS A 15 22.66 46.29 1.50
CA LYS A 15 22.17 45.21 0.62
C LYS A 15 21.36 44.14 1.37
N LEU A 16 21.69 43.89 2.66
CA LEU A 16 20.89 43.00 3.53
C LEU A 16 19.56 43.63 3.98
N ALA A 17 19.52 44.94 4.23
CA ALA A 17 18.30 45.66 4.57
C ALA A 17 17.32 45.71 3.38
N GLU A 18 17.85 45.91 2.17
CA GLU A 18 17.10 45.87 0.91
C GLU A 18 16.49 44.49 0.64
N LEU A 19 17.29 43.41 0.73
CA LEU A 19 16.81 42.03 0.62
C LEU A 19 15.74 41.70 1.68
N LYS A 20 15.84 42.26 2.90
CA LYS A 20 14.82 42.09 3.93
C LYS A 20 13.53 42.83 3.57
N LYS A 21 13.62 44.07 3.06
CA LYS A 21 12.47 44.86 2.61
C LYS A 21 11.73 44.17 1.46
N LEU A 22 12.46 43.62 0.48
CA LEU A 22 11.89 42.83 -0.62
C LEU A 22 11.17 41.56 -0.14
N ARG A 23 11.69 40.88 0.90
CA ARG A 23 10.99 39.75 1.55
C ARG A 23 9.71 40.20 2.27
N GLU A 24 9.74 41.30 3.01
CA GLU A 24 8.55 41.85 3.68
C GLU A 24 7.48 42.33 2.67
N GLU A 25 7.87 42.87 1.52
CA GLU A 25 6.94 43.22 0.43
C GLU A 25 6.37 41.99 -0.28
N ARG A 26 7.18 40.95 -0.52
CA ARG A 26 6.68 39.67 -1.08
C ARG A 26 5.69 38.98 -0.13
N GLN A 27 6.01 38.94 1.16
CA GLN A 27 5.13 38.38 2.19
C GLN A 27 3.85 39.21 2.37
N LYS A 28 3.91 40.54 2.24
CA LYS A 28 2.71 41.41 2.18
C LYS A 28 1.86 41.14 0.94
N ARG A 29 2.46 40.86 -0.23
CA ARG A 29 1.72 40.47 -1.44
C ARG A 29 1.02 39.11 -1.28
N GLU A 30 1.65 38.14 -0.63
CA GLU A 30 1.00 36.85 -0.31
C GLU A 30 -0.16 37.02 0.69
N ILE A 31 0.02 37.84 1.74
CA ILE A 31 -1.02 38.16 2.73
C ILE A 31 -2.15 39.02 2.13
N ALA A 32 -1.89 39.79 1.07
CA ALA A 32 -2.94 40.47 0.30
C ALA A 32 -3.72 39.45 -0.55
N ARG A 33 -3.02 38.62 -1.33
CA ARG A 33 -3.63 37.61 -2.22
C ARG A 33 -4.49 36.60 -1.45
N SER A 34 -4.09 36.20 -0.24
CA SER A 34 -4.90 35.29 0.60
C SER A 34 -6.15 35.96 1.19
N LYS A 35 -6.19 37.29 1.33
CA LYS A 35 -7.38 38.05 1.75
C LYS A 35 -8.35 38.38 0.61
N GLU A 36 -7.91 38.24 -0.63
CA GLU A 36 -8.72 38.52 -1.81
C GLU A 36 -9.65 37.34 -2.15
N GLY A 37 -9.27 36.11 -1.77
CA GLY A 37 -10.05 34.89 -1.99
C GLY A 37 -11.36 34.75 -1.22
N GLU A 38 -11.64 35.59 -0.22
CA GLU A 38 -12.87 35.52 0.60
C GLU A 38 -13.94 36.58 0.23
N ARG A 39 -13.72 37.41 -0.80
CA ARG A 39 -14.67 38.47 -1.19
C ARG A 39 -15.43 38.14 -2.46
N LYS A 40 -16.62 37.54 -2.29
CA LYS A 40 -17.68 37.53 -3.31
C LYS A 40 -17.94 38.95 -3.80
N THR A 41 -17.77 39.19 -5.09
CA THR A 41 -18.07 40.48 -5.74
C THR A 41 -19.25 40.33 -6.69
N VAL A 42 -20.28 41.14 -6.46
CA VAL A 42 -21.41 41.30 -7.37
C VAL A 42 -20.96 42.22 -8.51
N ILE A 43 -21.22 41.83 -9.77
CA ILE A 43 -20.92 42.65 -10.95
C ILE A 43 -22.11 43.56 -11.26
N SER A 44 -21.83 44.80 -11.68
CA SER A 44 -22.83 45.84 -11.96
C SER A 44 -23.29 45.84 -13.43
N PRO A 45 -24.48 46.40 -13.75
CA PRO A 45 -25.13 46.13 -15.05
C PRO A 45 -24.49 46.75 -16.29
N GLY A 46 -23.67 47.80 -16.12
CA GLY A 46 -23.23 48.66 -17.25
C GLY A 46 -22.27 48.01 -18.25
N LEU A 47 -21.73 46.83 -17.97
CA LEU A 47 -20.81 46.10 -18.85
C LEU A 47 -21.50 45.11 -19.81
N GLN A 48 -22.82 44.93 -19.73
CA GLN A 48 -23.57 44.09 -20.68
C GLN A 48 -23.92 44.83 -21.98
N GLU A 49 -24.32 46.10 -21.91
CA GLU A 49 -24.80 46.85 -23.09
C GLU A 49 -23.69 47.09 -24.13
N GLU A 50 -22.44 47.32 -23.72
CA GLU A 50 -21.30 47.44 -24.65
C GLU A 50 -20.98 46.11 -25.35
N VAL A 51 -21.09 44.98 -24.66
CA VAL A 51 -20.81 43.64 -25.22
C VAL A 51 -21.91 43.21 -26.19
N GLU A 52 -23.17 43.46 -25.88
CA GLU A 52 -24.30 43.20 -26.79
C GLU A 52 -24.26 44.12 -28.02
N SER A 53 -23.84 45.38 -27.86
CA SER A 53 -23.62 46.30 -28.99
C SER A 53 -22.50 45.84 -29.94
N LEU A 54 -21.49 45.11 -29.44
CA LEU A 54 -20.40 44.57 -30.27
C LEU A 54 -20.80 43.25 -30.95
N LEU A 55 -21.56 42.37 -30.29
CA LEU A 55 -22.13 41.17 -30.93
C LEU A 55 -23.08 41.55 -32.08
N GLY A 56 -23.88 42.61 -31.91
CA GLY A 56 -24.86 43.06 -32.90
C GLY A 56 -24.29 43.57 -34.23
N GLN A 57 -22.99 43.86 -34.31
CA GLN A 57 -22.34 44.33 -35.55
C GLN A 57 -21.67 43.20 -36.37
N LEU A 58 -21.53 42.00 -35.81
CA LEU A 58 -20.82 40.88 -36.42
C LEU A 58 -21.74 39.87 -37.15
N ILE A 59 -23.05 40.08 -37.13
CA ILE A 59 -24.04 39.22 -37.79
C ILE A 59 -24.84 40.07 -38.81
N GLY A 60 -24.52 39.88 -40.10
CA GLY A 60 -25.29 40.48 -41.19
C GLY A 60 -26.71 39.90 -41.29
N PRO A 61 -27.72 40.69 -41.70
CA PRO A 61 -29.11 40.26 -41.66
C PRO A 61 -29.51 39.42 -42.89
N ASP A 62 -29.92 38.17 -42.65
CA ASP A 62 -31.10 37.61 -43.30
C ASP A 62 -31.74 36.55 -42.37
N GLY A 63 -33.07 36.51 -42.30
CA GLY A 63 -33.77 36.02 -41.10
C GLY A 63 -34.59 34.73 -41.26
N TYR A 64 -34.64 33.97 -40.15
CA TYR A 64 -35.73 33.08 -39.72
C TYR A 64 -36.35 32.08 -40.71
N THR A 65 -36.23 30.78 -40.40
CA THR A 65 -37.37 30.06 -39.76
C THR A 65 -36.97 28.68 -39.18
N THR A 66 -37.52 28.38 -38.00
CA THR A 66 -37.53 27.08 -37.32
C THR A 66 -38.99 26.58 -37.18
N PRO A 67 -39.26 25.35 -36.70
CA PRO A 67 -38.54 24.07 -36.82
C PRO A 67 -39.44 22.95 -37.41
N GLY A 68 -38.92 21.72 -37.59
CA GLY A 68 -39.72 20.56 -38.02
C GLY A 68 -39.24 19.23 -37.43
N SER A 69 -40.14 18.45 -36.82
CA SER A 69 -39.82 17.25 -36.03
C SER A 69 -40.25 15.93 -36.68
N SER A 70 -39.39 14.90 -36.69
CA SER A 70 -39.80 13.48 -36.57
C SER A 70 -38.64 12.49 -36.43
N MET A 71 -38.69 11.64 -35.41
CA MET A 71 -38.04 10.32 -35.32
C MET A 71 -39.00 9.24 -35.90
N PRO A 72 -38.61 7.96 -36.09
CA PRO A 72 -37.28 7.34 -36.27
C PRO A 72 -37.20 6.41 -37.52
N GLY A 73 -36.02 5.83 -37.83
CA GLY A 73 -35.93 4.73 -38.81
C GLY A 73 -34.53 4.17 -39.09
N THR A 74 -34.30 2.89 -38.76
CA THR A 74 -33.09 2.10 -39.05
C THR A 74 -33.42 0.94 -40.02
N PRO A 75 -32.43 0.14 -40.51
CA PRO A 75 -31.03 0.42 -40.88
C PRO A 75 -30.66 -0.14 -42.28
N SER A 76 -29.43 0.10 -42.79
CA SER A 76 -28.57 -0.93 -43.43
C SER A 76 -27.24 -0.38 -43.98
N GLY A 77 -26.14 -1.12 -43.78
CA GLY A 77 -24.92 -1.08 -44.62
C GLY A 77 -24.94 -2.21 -45.67
N PRO A 78 -23.83 -2.55 -46.37
CA PRO A 78 -22.51 -2.76 -45.76
C PRO A 78 -21.28 -2.34 -46.60
N ARG A 79 -20.07 -2.70 -46.10
CA ARG A 79 -18.76 -2.66 -46.80
C ARG A 79 -18.59 -3.81 -47.82
N GLY A 80 -17.54 -3.78 -48.64
CA GLY A 80 -17.08 -4.98 -49.39
C GLY A 80 -15.87 -4.77 -50.32
N ASP A 81 -14.67 -5.12 -49.85
CA ASP A 81 -13.38 -5.03 -50.55
C ASP A 81 -13.13 -6.14 -51.62
N ALA A 82 -12.06 -6.01 -52.43
CA ALA A 82 -10.80 -6.78 -52.25
C ALA A 82 -10.13 -7.44 -53.51
N ARG A 83 -8.82 -7.76 -53.35
CA ARG A 83 -8.11 -8.99 -53.86
C ARG A 83 -7.74 -9.06 -55.38
N LEU A 84 -6.84 -9.94 -55.88
CA LEU A 84 -5.99 -11.02 -55.30
C LEU A 84 -4.80 -11.40 -56.22
N SER A 85 -3.71 -11.91 -55.64
CA SER A 85 -2.99 -13.16 -56.06
C SER A 85 -1.94 -13.52 -54.99
N GLY A 86 -1.70 -14.76 -54.55
CA GLY A 86 -2.17 -16.10 -54.99
C GLY A 86 -0.99 -16.98 -55.42
N LEU A 87 -0.91 -18.30 -55.17
CA LEU A 87 -1.87 -19.26 -54.57
C LEU A 87 -1.42 -19.61 -53.13
N GLY A 88 -1.50 -20.80 -52.50
CA GLY A 88 -2.03 -22.16 -52.80
C GLY A 88 -1.13 -23.26 -52.18
N THR A 89 -1.62 -24.41 -51.70
CA THR A 89 -2.98 -24.97 -51.49
C THR A 89 -3.05 -25.64 -50.08
N ASP A 90 -3.95 -26.52 -49.62
CA ASP A 90 -5.04 -27.34 -50.19
C ASP A 90 -6.04 -27.79 -49.07
N GLY A 91 -7.01 -28.68 -49.37
CA GLY A 91 -7.79 -29.45 -48.38
C GLY A 91 -9.30 -29.20 -48.36
N LEU A 92 -10.11 -30.27 -48.39
CA LEU A 92 -11.58 -30.30 -48.55
C LEU A 92 -12.22 -31.25 -47.51
N PRO A 93 -13.57 -31.33 -47.34
CA PRO A 93 -14.65 -30.32 -47.38
C PRO A 93 -15.71 -30.52 -46.24
N VAL A 94 -16.98 -30.11 -46.46
CA VAL A 94 -18.24 -30.41 -45.68
C VAL A 94 -18.43 -29.56 -44.39
N SER A 95 -19.58 -28.93 -44.06
CA SER A 95 -20.82 -28.53 -44.77
C SER A 95 -21.59 -27.54 -43.86
N GLY A 96 -22.37 -26.55 -44.33
CA GLY A 96 -22.71 -26.14 -45.69
C GLY A 96 -24.04 -25.32 -45.76
N ARG A 97 -24.56 -25.11 -46.99
CA ARG A 97 -25.81 -24.42 -47.39
C ARG A 97 -25.74 -22.85 -47.37
N ILE A 98 -25.82 -22.12 -48.50
CA ILE A 98 -26.90 -21.96 -49.54
C ILE A 98 -27.99 -20.99 -49.01
N SER A 99 -28.42 -19.90 -49.69
CA SER A 99 -28.18 -19.25 -51.01
C SER A 99 -28.60 -17.76 -50.92
N ARG A 100 -28.18 -16.75 -51.71
CA ARG A 100 -27.65 -16.54 -53.10
C ARG A 100 -28.67 -16.57 -54.27
N ALA A 101 -29.09 -15.38 -54.75
CA ALA A 101 -29.57 -15.05 -56.10
C ALA A 101 -29.76 -13.50 -56.24
N SER A 102 -29.65 -12.80 -57.39
CA SER A 102 -29.08 -13.11 -58.73
C SER A 102 -29.14 -11.88 -59.68
N ASN A 103 -28.26 -11.83 -60.70
CA ASN A 103 -28.29 -10.98 -61.94
C ASN A 103 -27.94 -9.47 -61.81
N GLY A 104 -27.36 -8.79 -62.82
CA GLY A 104 -26.72 -9.25 -64.08
C GLY A 104 -26.55 -8.14 -65.17
N GLU A 105 -25.48 -8.23 -66.00
CA GLU A 105 -25.27 -7.55 -67.32
C GLU A 105 -25.13 -5.98 -67.34
N SER A 106 -24.62 -5.23 -68.35
CA SER A 106 -23.66 -5.37 -69.49
C SER A 106 -23.45 -3.94 -70.14
N VAL A 107 -22.53 -3.53 -71.06
CA VAL A 107 -21.26 -4.02 -71.70
C VAL A 107 -20.54 -2.84 -72.46
N SER A 108 -19.19 -2.89 -72.60
CA SER A 108 -18.23 -2.11 -73.47
C SER A 108 -18.22 -0.54 -73.40
N ASP A 109 -17.23 0.24 -73.92
CA ASP A 109 -16.09 0.00 -74.85
C ASP A 109 -14.83 0.90 -74.58
N LYS A 110 -13.75 0.80 -75.39
CA LYS A 110 -12.48 1.62 -75.31
C LYS A 110 -12.14 2.28 -76.70
N PRO A 111 -10.90 2.72 -77.13
CA PRO A 111 -9.59 2.98 -76.47
C PRO A 111 -8.68 4.18 -76.97
N ILE A 112 -7.83 4.79 -76.09
CA ILE A 112 -6.35 5.10 -76.24
C ILE A 112 -5.87 6.12 -77.35
N PRO A 113 -4.69 6.84 -77.32
CA PRO A 113 -3.75 7.33 -76.27
C PRO A 113 -3.41 8.88 -76.35
N GLY A 114 -2.52 9.38 -75.47
CA GLY A 114 -1.78 10.66 -75.60
C GLY A 114 -0.60 10.76 -74.61
N LEU A 115 0.44 11.59 -74.88
CA LEU A 115 1.72 11.59 -74.13
C LEU A 115 2.34 13.00 -73.94
N THR A 116 3.29 13.10 -73.00
CA THR A 116 4.42 14.08 -72.88
C THR A 116 4.19 15.54 -72.41
N THR A 117 4.59 15.79 -71.14
CA THR A 117 5.81 16.57 -70.76
C THR A 117 5.74 18.05 -70.30
N LEU A 118 6.39 18.27 -69.14
CA LEU A 118 7.08 19.45 -68.55
C LEU A 118 6.36 20.48 -67.66
N MET A 119 7.12 20.84 -66.61
CA MET A 119 7.10 22.01 -65.70
C MET A 119 5.96 22.18 -64.69
N GLY A 120 6.40 22.39 -63.45
CA GLY A 120 5.79 23.24 -62.43
C GLY A 120 6.93 23.89 -61.62
N ASP A 121 6.62 24.92 -60.84
CA ASP A 121 7.31 25.34 -59.61
C ASP A 121 6.55 26.56 -59.00
N ASP A 122 7.07 27.09 -57.89
CA ASP A 122 6.72 28.33 -57.17
C ASP A 122 5.45 28.39 -56.29
N PHE A 123 5.70 28.47 -54.97
CA PHE A 123 4.84 29.07 -53.95
C PHE A 123 5.00 30.60 -53.94
N PRO A 124 4.04 31.36 -53.37
CA PRO A 124 4.30 32.07 -52.11
C PRO A 124 3.03 32.17 -51.21
N ASP A 125 3.03 32.61 -49.95
CA ASP A 125 4.10 32.88 -48.97
C ASP A 125 3.58 32.69 -47.53
N GLY A 126 4.46 32.69 -46.51
CA GLY A 126 4.07 32.32 -45.13
C GLY A 126 4.81 33.01 -43.98
N ALA A 127 4.73 34.34 -43.86
CA ALA A 127 5.36 35.08 -42.77
C ALA A 127 4.59 35.02 -41.43
N HIS A 128 5.29 34.67 -40.34
CA HIS A 128 4.78 34.68 -38.96
C HIS A 128 5.40 35.81 -38.11
N THR A 129 4.62 36.44 -37.23
CA THR A 129 5.13 37.40 -36.22
C THR A 129 5.11 36.81 -34.80
N PRO A 130 6.26 36.59 -34.14
CA PRO A 130 6.34 36.12 -32.75
C PRO A 130 6.38 37.27 -31.71
N ARG A 131 6.43 36.93 -30.41
CA ARG A 131 6.78 37.86 -29.32
C ARG A 131 7.86 37.29 -28.39
N ILE A 132 8.61 38.19 -27.76
CA ILE A 132 9.99 37.98 -27.28
C ILE A 132 10.05 37.75 -25.75
N PRO A 133 10.94 36.85 -25.25
CA PRO A 133 11.35 36.78 -23.85
C PRO A 133 12.63 37.60 -23.57
N VAL A 134 12.73 38.18 -22.36
CA VAL A 134 13.81 39.12 -21.96
C VAL A 134 15.03 38.39 -21.38
N LYS A 135 16.25 38.91 -21.63
CA LYS A 135 17.49 38.57 -20.92
C LYS A 135 18.06 39.78 -20.16
N PHE A 136 18.84 39.50 -19.12
CA PHE A 136 19.54 40.51 -18.31
C PHE A 136 20.88 40.90 -18.92
N LEU A 137 21.36 42.10 -18.60
CA LEU A 137 22.73 42.55 -18.83
C LEU A 137 23.34 43.02 -17.49
N ASP A 138 24.65 42.88 -17.32
CA ASP A 138 25.37 43.35 -16.15
C ASP A 138 25.46 44.89 -16.08
N THR A 139 25.76 45.42 -14.90
CA THR A 139 25.90 46.86 -14.64
C THR A 139 27.35 47.19 -14.30
N GLU A 140 28.06 47.85 -15.20
CA GLU A 140 29.31 48.57 -14.85
C GLU A 140 28.98 50.01 -14.41
N GLU A 141 29.81 50.57 -13.53
CA GLU A 141 29.60 51.88 -12.92
C GLU A 141 30.16 52.99 -13.82
N ASP A 142 29.38 54.05 -14.08
CA ASP A 142 29.90 55.31 -14.60
C ASP A 142 29.34 56.51 -13.82
N LEU A 143 30.16 57.56 -13.65
CA LEU A 143 29.89 58.63 -12.68
C LEU A 143 28.97 59.72 -13.24
N PHE A 144 27.81 59.90 -12.62
CA PHE A 144 27.04 61.15 -12.75
C PHE A 144 27.73 62.29 -12.01
N GLU A 145 28.53 63.09 -12.71
CA GLU A 145 28.97 64.40 -12.20
C GLU A 145 27.78 65.37 -12.07
N LEU A 146 27.54 65.84 -10.84
CA LEU A 146 26.51 66.85 -10.57
C LEU A 146 26.94 68.23 -11.12
N PRO A 147 26.14 68.87 -12.01
CA PRO A 147 26.48 70.20 -12.50
C PRO A 147 26.49 71.21 -11.34
N GLN A 148 27.60 71.96 -11.22
CA GLN A 148 27.81 72.86 -10.09
C GLN A 148 26.86 74.06 -10.15
N LYS A 149 26.23 74.39 -9.00
CA LYS A 149 25.37 75.57 -8.87
C LYS A 149 26.17 76.85 -9.10
N GLN A 150 25.97 77.50 -10.24
CA GLN A 150 26.58 78.79 -10.55
C GLN A 150 26.10 79.84 -9.54
N LYS A 151 27.03 80.47 -8.82
CA LYS A 151 26.70 81.52 -7.84
C LYS A 151 26.32 82.81 -8.56
N VAL A 152 25.11 83.31 -8.28
CA VAL A 152 24.75 84.71 -8.57
C VAL A 152 25.69 85.62 -7.78
N ILE A 153 26.43 86.47 -8.49
CA ILE A 153 27.21 87.57 -7.91
C ILE A 153 26.62 88.87 -8.44
N TYR A 154 26.32 89.78 -7.53
CA TYR A 154 25.56 91.01 -7.78
C TYR A 154 26.52 92.22 -7.74
N ASN A 155 26.71 92.89 -8.88
CA ASN A 155 27.39 94.18 -8.98
C ASN A 155 26.40 95.26 -9.42
N LYS A 156 26.53 96.48 -8.90
CA LYS A 156 25.44 97.48 -8.91
C LYS A 156 25.91 98.93 -9.02
N GLU A 157 26.18 99.38 -10.25
CA GLU A 157 26.36 100.79 -10.64
C GLU A 157 25.52 100.96 -11.94
N VAL A 158 24.51 101.84 -12.09
CA VAL A 158 24.46 103.32 -11.93
C VAL A 158 25.30 103.97 -13.06
N GLN A 159 24.79 104.77 -14.01
CA GLN A 159 23.65 105.74 -13.98
C GLN A 159 23.12 106.14 -15.39
N THR A 160 21.90 106.72 -15.49
CA THR A 160 21.36 107.68 -16.52
C THR A 160 21.49 107.38 -18.03
N ALA A 161 20.37 107.22 -18.78
CA ALA A 161 19.61 108.25 -19.53
C ALA A 161 20.06 108.36 -21.02
N GLU A 162 19.33 108.92 -22.01
CA GLU A 162 18.14 109.80 -22.04
C GLU A 162 16.96 109.24 -22.90
N ILE A 163 16.09 110.10 -23.45
CA ILE A 163 14.73 109.80 -23.99
C ILE A 163 14.58 110.33 -25.43
N GLU A 164 13.98 109.54 -26.34
CA GLU A 164 13.21 110.01 -27.52
C GLU A 164 12.07 109.00 -27.79
N THR A 165 10.88 109.23 -27.24
CA THR A 165 9.67 109.83 -27.90
C THR A 165 8.91 108.91 -28.86
N GLU A 166 7.67 108.61 -28.44
CA GLU A 166 6.58 107.83 -29.04
C GLU A 166 6.13 108.29 -30.46
N PRO A 167 5.37 107.47 -31.25
CA PRO A 167 3.94 107.25 -30.92
C PRO A 167 3.27 105.88 -31.25
N THR A 168 2.33 105.52 -30.38
CA THR A 168 1.06 104.79 -30.63
C THR A 168 1.03 103.30 -31.06
N GLY A 169 0.69 102.43 -30.08
CA GLY A 169 -0.29 101.32 -30.21
C GLY A 169 0.26 99.87 -30.16
N PRO A 170 -0.58 98.85 -29.84
CA PRO A 170 -1.93 98.88 -29.24
C PRO A 170 -1.89 98.52 -27.73
N THR A 171 -2.99 98.02 -27.16
CA THR A 171 -3.14 97.78 -25.70
C THR A 171 -2.38 96.54 -25.21
N GLU A 172 -1.91 96.57 -23.95
CA GLU A 172 -1.02 95.56 -23.34
C GLU A 172 -1.54 94.11 -23.36
N GLU A 173 -2.86 93.90 -23.45
CA GLU A 173 -3.46 92.56 -23.53
C GLU A 173 -3.27 91.89 -24.91
N GLU A 174 -3.26 92.65 -26.01
CA GLU A 174 -3.10 92.09 -27.36
C GLU A 174 -1.67 91.57 -27.61
N LEU A 175 -0.66 92.24 -27.04
CA LEU A 175 0.73 91.78 -27.08
C LEU A 175 0.90 90.44 -26.36
N ARG A 176 0.26 90.24 -25.21
CA ARG A 176 0.35 88.98 -24.44
C ARG A 176 -0.30 87.80 -25.17
N VAL A 177 -1.38 88.04 -25.93
CA VAL A 177 -2.01 87.02 -26.77
C VAL A 177 -1.12 86.66 -27.96
N ARG A 178 -0.52 87.64 -28.64
CA ARG A 178 0.41 87.38 -29.75
C ARG A 178 1.66 86.62 -29.32
N ILE A 179 2.31 87.03 -28.22
CA ILE A 179 3.50 86.35 -27.71
C ILE A 179 3.18 84.88 -27.40
N ARG A 180 2.05 84.58 -26.75
CA ARG A 180 1.63 83.18 -26.52
C ARG A 180 1.40 82.42 -27.83
N GLN A 181 0.78 83.02 -28.84
CA GLN A 181 0.54 82.37 -30.13
C GLN A 181 1.83 82.14 -30.92
N GLU A 182 2.82 83.02 -30.78
CA GLU A 182 4.16 82.83 -31.36
C GLU A 182 4.96 81.75 -30.61
N GLU A 183 4.92 81.73 -29.27
CA GLU A 183 5.50 80.67 -28.43
C GLU A 183 4.87 79.28 -28.73
N GLU A 184 3.54 79.19 -28.85
CA GLU A 184 2.83 77.96 -29.22
C GLU A 184 3.19 77.51 -30.64
N ALA A 185 3.30 78.44 -31.61
CA ALA A 185 3.68 78.13 -32.99
C ALA A 185 5.18 77.85 -33.20
N GLU A 186 6.06 78.24 -32.28
CA GLU A 186 7.45 77.77 -32.25
C GLU A 186 7.57 76.39 -31.56
N TRP A 187 6.79 76.16 -30.50
CA TRP A 187 6.73 74.86 -29.83
C TRP A 187 6.21 73.75 -30.75
N GLU A 188 5.15 74.01 -31.52
CA GLU A 188 4.66 73.05 -32.53
C GLU A 188 5.68 72.78 -33.65
N ARG A 189 6.46 73.79 -34.06
CA ARG A 189 7.53 73.60 -35.06
C ARG A 189 8.70 72.76 -34.52
N GLN A 190 9.21 73.07 -33.33
CA GLN A 190 10.26 72.26 -32.69
C GLN A 190 9.78 70.82 -32.39
N ARG A 191 8.48 70.64 -32.15
CA ARG A 191 7.88 69.30 -32.02
C ARG A 191 7.84 68.58 -33.37
N ALA A 192 7.38 69.24 -34.43
CA ALA A 192 7.32 68.66 -35.77
C ALA A 192 8.72 68.29 -36.33
N GLU A 193 9.74 69.12 -36.08
CA GLU A 193 11.13 68.79 -36.44
C GLU A 193 11.62 67.54 -35.69
N LYS A 194 11.36 67.42 -34.39
CA LYS A 194 11.72 66.21 -33.61
C LYS A 194 10.92 64.98 -33.99
N GLU A 195 9.66 65.15 -34.39
CA GLU A 195 8.81 64.06 -34.87
C GLU A 195 9.33 63.54 -36.22
N GLN A 196 9.83 64.43 -37.09
CA GLN A 196 10.55 64.06 -38.33
C GLN A 196 11.95 63.47 -38.09
N GLU A 197 12.74 63.98 -37.13
CA GLU A 197 14.02 63.36 -36.75
C GLU A 197 13.80 61.93 -36.24
N MET A 198 12.82 61.70 -35.36
CA MET A 198 12.48 60.36 -34.87
C MET A 198 11.92 59.45 -35.98
N GLU A 199 11.15 59.98 -36.94
CA GLU A 199 10.65 59.21 -38.09
C GLU A 199 11.79 58.85 -39.07
N GLU A 200 12.77 59.73 -39.30
CA GLU A 200 13.97 59.41 -40.08
C GLU A 200 14.89 58.43 -39.36
N GLU A 201 15.09 58.54 -38.04
CA GLU A 201 15.83 57.54 -37.25
C GLU A 201 15.12 56.18 -37.25
N ALA A 202 13.80 56.15 -37.04
CA ALA A 202 13.01 54.91 -37.09
C ALA A 202 13.12 54.24 -38.47
N ARG A 203 12.93 54.98 -39.57
CA ARG A 203 13.05 54.47 -40.95
C ARG A 203 14.49 54.16 -41.38
N LYS A 204 15.48 54.50 -40.53
CA LYS A 204 16.89 54.12 -40.71
C LYS A 204 17.19 52.84 -39.93
N LEU A 205 16.70 52.73 -38.69
CA LEU A 205 16.74 51.50 -37.90
C LEU A 205 15.98 50.36 -38.59
N GLU A 206 14.83 50.66 -39.19
CA GLU A 206 14.01 49.72 -39.97
C GLU A 206 14.78 49.17 -41.19
N ARG A 207 15.63 49.99 -41.83
CA ARG A 207 16.52 49.55 -42.92
C ARG A 207 17.73 48.77 -42.41
N GLU A 208 18.30 49.12 -41.26
CA GLU A 208 19.38 48.33 -40.66
C GLU A 208 18.87 46.95 -40.23
N ILE A 209 17.60 46.84 -39.80
CA ILE A 209 16.90 45.57 -39.55
C ILE A 209 16.65 44.82 -40.88
N GLU A 210 16.22 45.52 -41.94
CA GLU A 210 15.98 44.93 -43.27
C GLU A 210 17.28 44.39 -43.91
N ASP A 211 18.40 45.11 -43.78
CA ASP A 211 19.74 44.67 -44.20
C ASP A 211 20.32 43.53 -43.33
N GLU A 212 19.96 43.44 -42.04
CA GLU A 212 20.29 42.27 -41.19
C GLU A 212 19.47 41.01 -41.56
N ILE A 213 18.26 41.15 -42.12
CA ILE A 213 17.44 40.03 -42.62
C ILE A 213 17.94 39.61 -44.02
N ARG A 214 19.24 39.30 -44.12
CA ARG A 214 19.80 38.65 -45.30
C ARG A 214 19.29 37.22 -45.39
N GLU A 215 18.42 36.95 -46.35
CA GLU A 215 18.00 35.59 -46.67
C GLU A 215 19.20 34.72 -47.06
N LEU A 216 19.39 33.61 -46.33
CA LEU A 216 20.39 32.59 -46.65
C LEU A 216 20.04 31.94 -47.99
N THR A 217 21.02 31.79 -48.87
CA THR A 217 20.87 31.08 -50.15
C THR A 217 20.62 29.58 -49.94
N GLU A 218 20.05 28.88 -50.91
CA GLU A 218 19.79 27.43 -50.78
C GLU A 218 21.06 26.60 -50.53
N GLU A 219 22.20 27.00 -51.09
CA GLU A 219 23.50 26.35 -50.85
C GLU A 219 23.99 26.54 -49.41
N GLU A 220 23.79 27.74 -48.83
CA GLU A 220 24.05 28.03 -47.41
C GLU A 220 23.08 27.26 -46.51
N ARG A 221 21.77 27.22 -46.84
CA ARG A 221 20.75 26.44 -46.11
C ARG A 221 21.09 24.94 -46.12
N ALA A 222 21.42 24.37 -47.28
CA ALA A 222 21.80 22.97 -47.41
C ALA A 222 23.09 22.63 -46.62
N SER A 223 24.06 23.54 -46.63
CA SER A 223 25.29 23.40 -45.82
C SER A 223 25.00 23.42 -44.31
N ILE A 224 24.05 24.25 -43.86
CA ILE A 224 23.58 24.27 -42.45
C ILE A 224 22.82 22.98 -42.10
N TYR A 225 21.96 22.45 -42.98
CA TYR A 225 21.27 21.17 -42.74
C TYR A 225 22.23 19.97 -42.63
N ILE A 226 23.39 20.03 -43.28
CA ILE A 226 24.44 19.00 -43.21
C ILE A 226 25.36 19.20 -41.98
N ALA A 227 25.37 20.39 -41.36
CA ALA A 227 26.22 20.67 -40.22
C ALA A 227 25.84 19.81 -39.00
N PRO A 228 26.78 19.04 -38.41
CA PRO A 228 26.47 18.11 -37.32
C PRO A 228 25.98 18.83 -36.05
N GLU A 229 26.39 20.08 -35.85
CA GLU A 229 25.95 20.94 -34.74
C GLU A 229 24.48 21.35 -34.87
N PHE A 230 24.02 21.59 -36.11
CA PHE A 230 22.60 21.87 -36.39
C PHE A 230 21.76 20.60 -36.28
N LEU A 231 22.27 19.45 -36.73
CA LEU A 231 21.62 18.15 -36.55
C LEU A 231 21.50 17.76 -35.07
N ASP A 232 22.56 17.90 -34.27
CA ASP A 232 22.53 17.71 -32.81
C ASP A 232 21.47 18.64 -32.16
N PHE A 233 21.37 19.90 -32.59
CA PHE A 233 20.39 20.88 -32.09
C PHE A 233 18.94 20.54 -32.49
N VAL A 234 18.70 20.12 -33.73
CA VAL A 234 17.38 19.69 -34.22
C VAL A 234 16.96 18.37 -33.56
N GLU A 235 17.88 17.44 -33.32
CA GLU A 235 17.56 16.21 -32.57
C GLU A 235 17.12 16.54 -31.13
N GLN A 236 17.86 17.39 -30.42
CA GLN A 236 17.49 17.82 -29.07
C GLN A 236 16.16 18.59 -29.04
N SER A 237 15.97 19.53 -29.96
CA SER A 237 14.75 20.35 -30.05
C SER A 237 13.52 19.49 -30.38
N THR A 238 13.63 18.57 -31.34
CA THR A 238 12.52 17.66 -31.68
C THR A 238 12.22 16.66 -30.56
N LYS A 239 13.21 16.22 -29.76
CA LYS A 239 12.96 15.38 -28.57
C LYS A 239 12.11 16.12 -27.53
N ILE A 240 12.38 17.40 -27.30
CA ILE A 240 11.57 18.25 -26.40
C ILE A 240 10.15 18.43 -26.96
N VAL A 241 10.01 18.72 -28.26
CA VAL A 241 8.69 18.89 -28.90
C VAL A 241 7.88 17.60 -28.87
N GLN A 242 8.46 16.43 -29.20
CA GLN A 242 7.73 15.16 -29.16
C GLN A 242 7.30 14.75 -27.75
N ARG A 243 8.09 15.04 -26.70
CA ARG A 243 7.65 14.83 -25.32
C ARG A 243 6.38 15.62 -24.98
N ALA A 244 6.27 16.85 -25.49
CA ALA A 244 5.08 17.69 -25.29
C ALA A 244 3.88 17.23 -26.16
N LEU A 245 4.13 16.67 -27.35
CA LEU A 245 3.07 16.14 -28.23
C LEU A 245 2.51 14.78 -27.76
N ASN A 246 3.34 13.95 -27.12
CA ASN A 246 2.92 12.66 -26.53
C ASN A 246 2.30 12.79 -25.13
N ASP A 247 2.26 13.99 -24.55
CA ASP A 247 1.59 14.24 -23.27
C ASP A 247 0.06 14.23 -23.51
N GLY A 248 -0.51 13.02 -23.58
CA GLY A 248 -1.89 12.73 -24.01
C GLY A 248 -3.00 13.23 -23.09
N TYR A 249 -2.76 14.29 -22.32
CA TYR A 249 -3.74 14.99 -21.53
C TYR A 249 -4.48 16.01 -22.40
N ASP A 250 -5.78 15.77 -22.64
CA ASP A 250 -6.62 16.68 -23.42
C ASP A 250 -6.97 17.92 -22.60
N TYR A 251 -6.12 18.95 -22.69
CA TYR A 251 -6.30 20.27 -22.08
C TYR A 251 -7.58 21.01 -22.52
N ILE A 252 -8.28 20.53 -23.56
CA ILE A 252 -9.51 21.12 -24.12
C ILE A 252 -10.76 20.40 -23.58
N ARG A 253 -10.61 19.27 -22.88
CA ARG A 253 -11.72 18.45 -22.39
C ARG A 253 -12.42 19.08 -21.18
N ASP A 254 -13.53 19.77 -21.45
CA ASP A 254 -14.39 20.33 -20.41
C ASP A 254 -15.08 19.22 -19.58
N TYR A 255 -14.62 19.05 -18.34
CA TYR A 255 -15.16 18.07 -17.38
C TYR A 255 -16.59 18.37 -16.89
N THR A 256 -17.22 19.48 -17.31
CA THR A 256 -18.62 19.79 -16.96
C THR A 256 -19.66 19.08 -17.84
N ILE A 257 -19.25 18.47 -18.96
CA ILE A 257 -20.15 17.78 -19.90
C ILE A 257 -19.80 16.29 -19.99
N GLY A 258 -20.72 15.43 -19.53
CA GLY A 258 -20.69 13.99 -19.84
C GLY A 258 -20.20 13.05 -18.73
N THR A 259 -20.84 13.06 -17.55
CA THR A 259 -20.77 11.93 -16.61
C THR A 259 -21.74 10.80 -17.02
N GLU A 260 -21.52 10.22 -18.20
CA GLU A 260 -21.93 8.84 -18.47
C GLU A 260 -20.73 7.95 -18.14
N VAL A 261 -20.76 7.36 -16.96
CA VAL A 261 -19.70 6.45 -16.48
C VAL A 261 -19.99 5.07 -17.04
N ASP A 262 -19.57 4.83 -18.28
CA ASP A 262 -19.35 3.48 -18.80
C ASP A 262 -18.15 2.87 -18.08
N GLY A 263 -18.41 2.42 -16.84
CA GLY A 263 -17.51 1.57 -16.08
C GLY A 263 -17.56 0.16 -16.67
N ASP A 264 -16.69 -0.11 -17.65
CA ASP A 264 -16.49 -1.46 -18.17
C ASP A 264 -15.69 -2.31 -17.15
N ASP A 265 -16.37 -2.67 -16.06
CA ASP A 265 -15.86 -3.52 -14.97
C ASP A 265 -15.42 -4.92 -15.46
N SER A 266 -15.58 -5.25 -16.75
CA SER A 266 -15.06 -6.49 -17.35
C SER A 266 -13.54 -6.47 -17.60
N GLU A 267 -12.91 -5.29 -17.72
CA GLU A 267 -11.44 -5.19 -17.87
C GLU A 267 -10.67 -5.29 -16.54
N GLY A 268 -11.34 -5.27 -15.38
CA GLY A 268 -10.75 -5.30 -14.02
C GLY A 268 -9.95 -6.55 -13.64
N LYS A 269 -9.58 -7.39 -14.62
CA LYS A 269 -8.74 -8.59 -14.50
C LYS A 269 -7.67 -8.69 -15.59
N ARG A 270 -7.34 -7.62 -16.32
CA ARG A 270 -6.31 -7.65 -17.38
C ARG A 270 -5.22 -6.62 -17.17
N VAL A 271 -3.97 -7.01 -17.45
CA VAL A 271 -2.82 -6.11 -17.41
C VAL A 271 -2.94 -5.11 -18.54
N LYS A 272 -2.95 -3.81 -18.24
CA LYS A 272 -3.15 -2.77 -19.25
C LYS A 272 -1.83 -2.43 -19.92
N ARG A 273 -1.64 -2.80 -21.19
CA ARG A 273 -0.46 -2.38 -21.97
C ARG A 273 -0.46 -0.86 -22.10
N ILE A 274 0.56 -0.20 -21.54
CA ILE A 274 0.74 1.26 -21.65
C ILE A 274 1.30 1.59 -23.03
N CYS A 275 2.44 1.00 -23.36
CA CYS A 275 3.15 1.21 -24.62
C CYS A 275 3.96 -0.03 -25.01
N ALA A 276 4.41 -0.07 -26.26
CA ALA A 276 5.40 -1.01 -26.74
C ALA A 276 6.44 -0.20 -27.52
N PHE A 277 7.64 -0.13 -26.99
CA PHE A 277 8.74 0.62 -27.61
C PHE A 277 9.24 -0.13 -28.85
N TYR A 278 9.33 0.58 -29.97
CA TYR A 278 9.83 0.04 -31.23
C TYR A 278 10.34 1.16 -32.13
N ASP A 279 11.60 1.06 -32.56
CA ASP A 279 12.22 1.93 -33.56
C ASP A 279 12.65 1.06 -34.74
N GLU A 280 12.19 1.40 -35.95
CA GLU A 280 12.48 0.64 -37.17
C GLU A 280 13.98 0.62 -37.51
N ARG A 281 14.75 1.62 -37.08
CA ARG A 281 16.21 1.64 -37.24
C ARG A 281 16.89 0.75 -36.22
N TRP A 282 16.67 1.00 -34.92
CA TRP A 282 17.51 0.41 -33.87
C TRP A 282 17.04 -0.94 -33.32
N SER A 283 15.74 -1.26 -33.38
CA SER A 283 15.19 -2.51 -32.81
C SER A 283 14.83 -3.59 -33.83
N LYS A 284 14.85 -3.29 -35.12
CA LYS A 284 14.44 -4.21 -36.19
C LYS A 284 15.43 -5.38 -36.33
N ASN A 285 14.90 -6.60 -36.31
CA ASN A 285 15.66 -7.87 -36.39
C ASN A 285 16.74 -8.07 -35.30
N ARG A 286 16.65 -7.33 -34.19
CA ARG A 286 17.38 -7.59 -32.93
C ARG A 286 16.40 -8.13 -31.89
N SER A 287 16.86 -8.94 -30.95
CA SER A 287 16.07 -9.36 -29.78
C SER A 287 16.56 -8.63 -28.55
N VAL A 288 15.64 -8.28 -27.63
CA VAL A 288 16.02 -7.74 -26.33
C VAL A 288 16.72 -8.84 -25.52
N THR A 289 17.90 -8.56 -24.99
CA THR A 289 18.68 -9.51 -24.16
C THR A 289 18.42 -9.32 -22.68
N ASP A 290 18.41 -8.07 -22.21
CA ASP A 290 18.18 -7.70 -20.81
C ASP A 290 17.50 -6.32 -20.72
N VAL A 291 16.86 -6.06 -19.57
CA VAL A 291 16.01 -4.91 -19.27
C VAL A 291 16.24 -4.47 -17.82
N ASP A 292 16.52 -3.18 -17.61
CA ASP A 292 16.59 -2.56 -16.27
C ASP A 292 15.77 -1.26 -16.24
N TRP A 293 15.29 -0.89 -15.05
CA TRP A 293 14.41 0.27 -14.81
C TRP A 293 15.14 1.30 -13.94
N SER A 294 15.05 2.58 -14.28
CA SER A 294 15.79 3.61 -13.53
C SER A 294 15.17 3.85 -12.15
N PRO A 295 15.87 3.58 -11.03
CA PRO A 295 15.30 3.72 -9.68
C PRO A 295 15.14 5.18 -9.22
N LYS A 296 15.45 6.16 -10.07
CA LYS A 296 15.27 7.60 -9.81
C LYS A 296 14.33 8.30 -10.77
N PHE A 297 14.21 7.78 -12.00
CA PHE A 297 13.36 8.31 -13.06
C PHE A 297 12.42 7.17 -13.53
N PRO A 298 11.24 6.98 -12.90
CA PRO A 298 10.28 5.91 -13.26
C PRO A 298 9.62 6.11 -14.64
N GLU A 299 10.06 7.11 -15.40
CA GLU A 299 9.81 7.29 -16.82
C GLU A 299 10.88 6.67 -17.73
N LEU A 300 12.03 6.22 -17.21
CA LEU A 300 13.17 5.69 -17.98
C LEU A 300 13.41 4.18 -17.79
N SER A 301 13.47 3.46 -18.91
CA SER A 301 13.76 2.01 -18.96
C SER A 301 14.83 1.70 -20.00
N ALA A 302 15.87 0.95 -19.63
CA ALA A 302 16.92 0.51 -20.54
C ALA A 302 16.59 -0.89 -21.12
N ALA A 303 16.87 -1.10 -22.40
CA ALA A 303 16.88 -2.40 -23.05
C ALA A 303 18.21 -2.62 -23.77
N ALA A 304 18.83 -3.78 -23.54
CA ALA A 304 19.98 -4.26 -24.28
C ALA A 304 19.55 -5.07 -25.50
N TYR A 305 20.32 -4.96 -26.59
CA TYR A 305 20.06 -5.58 -27.88
C TYR A 305 21.30 -6.30 -28.43
N ASN A 306 21.06 -7.46 -29.03
CA ASN A 306 22.08 -8.22 -29.77
C ASN A 306 22.29 -7.70 -31.21
N LYS A 307 23.28 -8.29 -31.90
CA LYS A 307 23.62 -8.02 -33.30
C LYS A 307 22.49 -8.31 -34.27
N ASN A 308 22.29 -7.37 -35.19
CA ASN A 308 21.39 -7.52 -36.32
C ASN A 308 22.03 -8.39 -37.41
N SER A 309 21.60 -9.65 -37.53
CA SER A 309 22.07 -10.57 -38.58
C SER A 309 21.77 -10.11 -40.01
N SER A 310 20.91 -9.10 -40.18
CA SER A 310 20.49 -8.55 -41.48
C SER A 310 21.29 -7.32 -41.92
N SER A 311 22.17 -6.75 -41.09
CA SER A 311 22.89 -5.50 -41.42
C SER A 311 24.27 -5.38 -40.72
N PRO A 312 25.33 -5.98 -41.30
CA PRO A 312 26.68 -6.03 -40.69
C PRO A 312 27.46 -4.71 -40.58
N ASN A 313 26.85 -3.57 -40.95
CA ASN A 313 27.49 -2.25 -40.93
C ASN A 313 27.12 -1.44 -39.66
N GLU A 314 26.22 -1.96 -38.83
CA GLU A 314 25.84 -1.37 -37.54
C GLU A 314 26.74 -1.91 -36.41
N PRO A 315 26.84 -1.22 -35.25
CA PRO A 315 27.46 -1.80 -34.07
C PRO A 315 26.75 -3.10 -33.62
N ASP A 316 27.55 -4.06 -33.16
CA ASP A 316 27.09 -5.38 -32.74
C ASP A 316 26.09 -5.27 -31.58
N GLY A 317 26.52 -4.78 -30.43
CA GLY A 317 25.63 -4.55 -29.29
C GLY A 317 25.14 -3.10 -29.24
N ILE A 318 23.87 -2.93 -28.86
CA ILE A 318 23.26 -1.62 -28.65
C ILE A 318 22.50 -1.65 -27.31
N VAL A 319 22.57 -0.57 -26.54
CA VAL A 319 21.67 -0.32 -25.40
C VAL A 319 20.86 0.94 -25.68
N CYS A 320 19.54 0.81 -25.65
CA CYS A 320 18.62 1.92 -25.81
C CYS A 320 18.00 2.27 -24.46
N VAL A 321 18.07 3.54 -24.05
CA VAL A 321 17.26 4.07 -22.95
C VAL A 321 16.00 4.65 -23.54
N TRP A 322 14.88 4.01 -23.25
CA TRP A 322 13.54 4.44 -23.63
C TRP A 322 12.92 5.33 -22.56
N ASN A 323 11.99 6.20 -22.96
CA ASN A 323 11.27 7.10 -22.08
C ASN A 323 9.77 6.92 -22.32
N LEU A 324 8.94 6.79 -21.28
CA LEU A 324 7.49 6.58 -21.42
C LEU A 324 6.77 7.67 -22.23
N HIS A 325 7.30 8.90 -22.27
CA HIS A 325 6.80 10.01 -23.09
C HIS A 325 7.30 9.99 -24.55
N LEU A 326 8.15 9.03 -24.94
CA LEU A 326 8.83 8.97 -26.23
C LEU A 326 8.82 7.53 -26.78
N VAL A 327 7.65 7.08 -27.24
CA VAL A 327 7.41 5.67 -27.62
C VAL A 327 8.07 5.28 -28.95
N GLU A 328 8.16 6.20 -29.91
CA GLU A 328 8.61 5.93 -31.29
C GLU A 328 10.14 5.89 -31.47
N ARG A 329 10.91 6.46 -30.54
CA ARG A 329 12.38 6.49 -30.61
C ARG A 329 13.01 6.54 -29.21
N PRO A 330 14.19 5.93 -29.01
CA PRO A 330 14.89 6.00 -27.73
C PRO A 330 15.41 7.41 -27.42
N GLU A 331 15.57 7.71 -26.14
CA GLU A 331 16.14 8.98 -25.66
C GLU A 331 17.67 8.99 -25.80
N PHE A 332 18.32 7.91 -25.34
CA PHE A 332 19.75 7.67 -25.50
C PHE A 332 19.99 6.35 -26.21
N VAL A 333 20.97 6.32 -27.11
CA VAL A 333 21.46 5.11 -27.78
C VAL A 333 22.95 4.99 -27.51
N PHE A 334 23.34 3.86 -26.93
CA PHE A 334 24.72 3.54 -26.60
C PHE A 334 25.20 2.37 -27.45
N HIS A 335 26.38 2.51 -28.06
CA HIS A 335 26.97 1.48 -28.92
C HIS A 335 28.01 0.66 -28.16
N ALA A 336 28.09 -0.64 -28.47
CA ALA A 336 29.09 -1.58 -27.97
C ALA A 336 29.87 -2.24 -29.11
N GLN A 337 31.08 -2.72 -28.82
CA GLN A 337 31.94 -3.44 -29.79
C GLN A 337 31.68 -4.96 -29.83
N SER A 338 30.63 -5.42 -29.16
CA SER A 338 30.21 -6.83 -29.02
C SER A 338 28.77 -6.84 -28.53
N ASP A 339 28.05 -7.96 -28.69
CA ASP A 339 26.71 -8.15 -28.12
C ASP A 339 26.67 -7.80 -26.62
N VAL A 340 25.67 -7.02 -26.20
CA VAL A 340 25.40 -6.75 -24.78
C VAL A 340 24.39 -7.79 -24.28
N LEU A 341 24.76 -8.52 -23.24
CA LEU A 341 23.93 -9.58 -22.65
C LEU A 341 23.21 -9.12 -21.39
N SER A 342 23.84 -8.26 -20.59
CA SER A 342 23.29 -7.72 -19.35
C SER A 342 23.47 -6.21 -19.27
N VAL A 343 22.54 -5.51 -18.63
CA VAL A 343 22.52 -4.05 -18.47
C VAL A 343 22.04 -3.70 -17.06
N SER A 344 22.67 -2.72 -16.41
CA SER A 344 22.13 -2.21 -15.15
C SER A 344 22.38 -0.72 -14.92
N PHE A 345 21.36 -0.01 -14.44
CA PHE A 345 21.46 1.35 -13.93
C PHE A 345 22.18 1.36 -12.58
N SER A 346 23.06 2.35 -12.34
CA SER A 346 23.55 2.59 -11.00
C SER A 346 22.42 3.12 -10.11
N PRO A 347 22.05 2.43 -9.00
CA PRO A 347 21.00 2.92 -8.11
C PRO A 347 21.38 4.24 -7.40
N PHE A 348 22.68 4.52 -7.32
CA PHE A 348 23.22 5.72 -6.67
C PHE A 348 23.40 6.88 -7.66
N HIS A 349 23.79 6.62 -8.90
CA HIS A 349 24.09 7.64 -9.91
C HIS A 349 23.17 7.50 -11.14
N PRO A 350 22.11 8.32 -11.29
CA PRO A 350 21.08 8.13 -12.31
C PRO A 350 21.60 8.24 -13.75
N ASN A 351 22.76 8.87 -13.92
CA ASN A 351 23.38 9.11 -15.21
C ASN A 351 24.23 7.95 -15.72
N LEU A 352 24.55 6.96 -14.87
CA LEU A 352 25.50 5.88 -15.14
C LEU A 352 24.79 4.57 -15.44
N VAL A 353 25.14 3.96 -16.58
CA VAL A 353 24.63 2.66 -17.04
C VAL A 353 25.81 1.72 -17.26
N PHE A 354 25.77 0.54 -16.62
CA PHE A 354 26.71 -0.55 -16.84
C PHE A 354 26.17 -1.53 -17.88
N GLY A 355 27.04 -2.19 -18.63
CA GLY A 355 26.66 -3.28 -19.53
C GLY A 355 27.71 -4.38 -19.63
N GLY A 356 27.27 -5.63 -19.53
CA GLY A 356 28.08 -6.84 -19.68
C GLY A 356 28.02 -7.33 -21.12
N THR A 357 29.17 -7.52 -21.75
CA THR A 357 29.24 -7.99 -23.14
C THR A 357 29.55 -9.48 -23.25
N TYR A 358 29.23 -10.06 -24.41
CA TYR A 358 29.56 -11.44 -24.76
C TYR A 358 31.08 -11.71 -24.76
N SER A 359 31.92 -10.67 -24.98
CA SER A 359 33.38 -10.78 -25.02
C SER A 359 34.08 -10.63 -23.66
N GLY A 360 33.32 -10.68 -22.55
CA GLY A 360 33.85 -10.51 -21.19
C GLY A 360 34.16 -9.06 -20.80
N GLN A 361 34.03 -8.10 -21.73
CA GLN A 361 34.18 -6.68 -21.40
C GLN A 361 32.96 -6.15 -20.63
N ILE A 362 33.22 -5.30 -19.65
CA ILE A 362 32.20 -4.49 -18.98
C ILE A 362 32.37 -3.06 -19.47
N LEU A 363 31.26 -2.45 -19.86
CA LEU A 363 31.16 -1.10 -20.39
C LEU A 363 30.45 -0.22 -19.36
N LEU A 364 30.88 1.05 -19.29
CA LEU A 364 30.20 2.10 -18.55
C LEU A 364 29.88 3.25 -19.51
N TRP A 365 28.60 3.58 -19.61
CA TRP A 365 28.10 4.74 -20.33
C TRP A 365 27.64 5.81 -19.34
N ASP A 366 27.88 7.07 -19.68
CA ASP A 366 27.32 8.23 -19.00
C ASP A 366 26.32 8.89 -19.95
N THR A 367 25.06 9.06 -19.53
CA THR A 367 24.01 9.77 -20.27
C THR A 367 24.37 11.21 -20.65
N ARG A 368 25.39 11.81 -20.02
CA ARG A 368 25.95 13.13 -20.38
C ARG A 368 27.00 13.06 -21.50
N ALA A 369 27.51 11.87 -21.82
CA ALA A 369 28.45 11.65 -22.90
C ALA A 369 27.71 11.29 -24.21
N LYS A 370 28.44 11.27 -25.33
CA LYS A 370 27.91 10.76 -26.61
C LYS A 370 27.83 9.23 -26.60
N HIS A 371 27.26 8.65 -27.66
CA HIS A 371 26.93 7.23 -27.88
C HIS A 371 28.04 6.16 -27.69
N LEU A 372 29.25 6.51 -27.22
CA LEU A 372 30.36 5.58 -27.00
C LEU A 372 30.54 5.26 -25.50
N PRO A 373 31.09 4.09 -25.13
CA PRO A 373 31.40 3.79 -23.74
C PRO A 373 32.47 4.74 -23.20
N THR A 374 32.17 5.35 -22.05
CA THR A 374 33.05 6.31 -21.35
C THR A 374 34.23 5.60 -20.71
N LEU A 375 33.99 4.43 -20.09
CA LEU A 375 35.02 3.49 -19.64
C LEU A 375 34.70 2.08 -20.15
N LYS A 376 35.74 1.26 -20.32
CA LYS A 376 35.63 -0.17 -20.66
C LYS A 376 36.75 -0.97 -20.02
N THR A 377 36.47 -2.19 -19.56
CA THR A 377 37.49 -3.09 -19.01
C THR A 377 38.45 -3.58 -20.11
N PRO A 378 39.75 -3.76 -19.82
CA PRO A 378 40.67 -4.40 -20.76
C PRO A 378 40.46 -5.93 -20.76
N LEU A 379 40.37 -6.53 -21.95
CA LEU A 379 40.44 -8.00 -22.10
C LEU A 379 41.78 -8.49 -21.53
N SER A 380 41.74 -9.10 -20.36
CA SER A 380 42.91 -9.51 -19.60
C SER A 380 42.52 -10.62 -18.63
N ALA A 381 43.44 -11.55 -18.36
CA ALA A 381 43.20 -12.74 -17.55
C ALA A 381 42.93 -12.49 -16.04
N ALA A 382 42.75 -11.23 -15.63
CA ALA A 382 42.28 -10.86 -14.29
C ALA A 382 40.75 -10.63 -14.26
N GLY A 383 40.17 -10.20 -15.38
CA GLY A 383 38.73 -10.07 -15.56
C GLY A 383 38.12 -11.26 -16.31
N HIS A 384 36.84 -11.15 -16.67
CA HIS A 384 36.14 -12.21 -17.39
C HIS A 384 36.70 -12.46 -18.79
N THR A 385 36.68 -13.73 -19.21
CA THR A 385 37.09 -14.15 -20.56
C THR A 385 35.96 -14.80 -21.35
N TYR A 386 34.80 -14.98 -20.71
CA TYR A 386 33.58 -15.56 -21.23
C TYR A 386 32.40 -14.56 -21.09
N PRO A 387 31.21 -14.87 -21.64
CA PRO A 387 30.07 -13.95 -21.62
C PRO A 387 29.58 -13.59 -20.21
N VAL A 388 29.28 -12.30 -20.00
CA VAL A 388 28.75 -11.79 -18.71
C VAL A 388 27.23 -11.81 -18.70
N TYR A 389 26.64 -12.91 -18.23
CA TYR A 389 25.19 -13.12 -18.21
C TYR A 389 24.45 -12.31 -17.13
N ALA A 390 25.06 -12.05 -15.97
CA ALA A 390 24.42 -11.34 -14.87
C ALA A 390 25.34 -10.32 -14.21
N MET A 391 24.76 -9.19 -13.80
CA MET A 391 25.42 -8.15 -13.04
C MET A 391 24.48 -7.48 -12.03
N GLN A 392 25.00 -7.05 -10.89
CA GLN A 392 24.25 -6.31 -9.89
C GLN A 392 25.15 -5.30 -9.18
N THR A 393 24.68 -4.06 -8.97
CA THR A 393 25.37 -3.07 -8.13
C THR A 393 24.96 -3.28 -6.67
N VAL A 394 25.93 -3.56 -5.80
CA VAL A 394 25.70 -3.94 -4.40
C VAL A 394 26.44 -3.01 -3.44
N GLY A 395 25.76 -2.58 -2.37
CA GLY A 395 26.35 -1.80 -1.29
C GLY A 395 25.51 -0.59 -0.89
N THR A 396 26.18 0.48 -0.47
CA THR A 396 25.57 1.75 -0.04
C THR A 396 26.04 2.89 -0.94
N GLN A 397 25.36 4.03 -0.90
CA GLN A 397 25.71 5.21 -1.72
C GLN A 397 27.19 5.62 -1.61
N ASN A 398 27.80 5.47 -0.43
CA ASN A 398 29.19 5.86 -0.18
C ASN A 398 30.22 4.73 -0.41
N ALA A 399 29.75 3.48 -0.56
CA ALA A 399 30.57 2.29 -0.73
C ALA A 399 29.76 1.23 -1.47
N HIS A 400 29.87 1.22 -2.79
CA HIS A 400 29.19 0.28 -3.68
C HIS A 400 30.16 -0.33 -4.68
N ASN A 401 29.94 -1.61 -4.99
CA ASN A 401 30.69 -2.36 -5.98
C ASN A 401 29.73 -2.91 -7.04
N LEU A 402 30.17 -2.92 -8.30
CA LEU A 402 29.52 -3.71 -9.33
C LEU A 402 30.01 -5.16 -9.20
N ILE A 403 29.10 -6.11 -9.09
CA ILE A 403 29.38 -7.54 -9.09
C ILE A 403 28.94 -8.10 -10.44
N THR A 404 29.80 -8.88 -11.08
CA THR A 404 29.53 -9.50 -12.40
C THR A 404 29.90 -10.98 -12.38
N SER A 405 29.08 -11.83 -13.01
CA SER A 405 29.35 -13.26 -13.18
C SER A 405 29.51 -13.65 -14.65
N SER A 406 30.33 -14.68 -14.88
CA SER A 406 30.70 -15.16 -16.20
C SER A 406 30.63 -16.70 -16.28
N THR A 407 30.50 -17.23 -17.49
CA THR A 407 30.38 -18.69 -17.74
C THR A 407 31.65 -19.46 -17.36
N ASP A 408 32.81 -18.79 -17.21
CA ASP A 408 34.05 -19.36 -16.66
C ASP A 408 34.02 -19.60 -15.13
N GLY A 409 32.85 -19.44 -14.49
CA GLY A 409 32.71 -19.60 -13.05
C GLY A 409 33.44 -18.53 -12.24
N THR A 410 33.91 -17.46 -12.89
CA THR A 410 34.48 -16.30 -12.20
C THR A 410 33.39 -15.29 -11.85
N VAL A 411 33.44 -14.80 -10.62
CA VAL A 411 32.69 -13.64 -10.15
C VAL A 411 33.68 -12.53 -9.85
N CYS A 412 33.57 -11.41 -10.54
CA CYS A 412 34.45 -10.26 -10.36
C CYS A 412 33.73 -9.14 -9.61
N SER A 413 34.44 -8.46 -8.72
CA SER A 413 33.99 -7.24 -8.07
C SER A 413 34.76 -6.04 -8.60
N TRP A 414 34.03 -5.01 -9.03
CA TRP A 414 34.58 -3.81 -9.64
C TRP A 414 34.14 -2.56 -8.87
N LEU A 415 34.97 -1.52 -8.91
CA LEU A 415 34.62 -0.19 -8.41
C LEU A 415 34.15 0.66 -9.60
N SER A 416 33.06 1.39 -9.43
CA SER A 416 32.46 2.20 -10.51
C SER A 416 33.43 3.24 -11.09
N ASP A 417 34.33 3.77 -10.26
CA ASP A 417 35.38 4.72 -10.67
C ASP A 417 36.62 4.06 -11.30
N MET A 418 36.80 2.74 -11.16
CA MET A 418 38.01 2.03 -11.58
C MET A 418 37.69 0.67 -12.22
N LEU A 419 37.34 0.70 -13.50
CA LEU A 419 37.13 -0.49 -14.34
C LEU A 419 38.39 -0.99 -15.06
N ALA A 420 39.58 -0.51 -14.68
CA ALA A 420 40.84 -0.91 -15.32
C ALA A 420 41.31 -2.32 -14.90
N GLN A 421 41.01 -2.72 -13.67
CA GLN A 421 41.26 -4.04 -13.08
C GLN A 421 40.14 -4.32 -12.05
N PRO A 422 39.71 -5.58 -11.85
CA PRO A 422 38.79 -5.90 -10.77
C PRO A 422 39.48 -5.73 -9.42
N GLN A 423 38.72 -5.34 -8.40
CA GLN A 423 39.19 -5.23 -7.03
C GLN A 423 39.42 -6.63 -6.41
N GLU A 424 38.51 -7.56 -6.72
CA GLU A 424 38.50 -8.94 -6.24
C GLU A 424 37.99 -9.85 -7.37
N THR A 425 38.67 -10.96 -7.65
CA THR A 425 38.24 -12.00 -8.60
C THR A 425 38.10 -13.31 -7.86
N LEU A 426 36.91 -13.92 -7.90
CA LEU A 426 36.54 -15.12 -7.16
C LEU A 426 36.20 -16.26 -8.12
N SER A 427 36.98 -17.33 -8.13
CA SER A 427 36.69 -18.54 -8.90
C SER A 427 35.79 -19.50 -8.11
N LEU A 428 34.61 -19.83 -8.63
CA LEU A 428 33.66 -20.77 -8.04
C LEU A 428 33.96 -22.20 -8.52
N ALA A 429 34.75 -22.93 -7.72
CA ALA A 429 35.09 -24.33 -7.96
C ALA A 429 34.44 -25.28 -6.94
N HIS A 430 33.90 -26.40 -7.41
CA HIS A 430 33.18 -27.37 -6.58
C HIS A 430 33.75 -28.79 -6.73
N ALA A 431 34.40 -29.31 -5.69
CA ALA A 431 35.15 -30.58 -5.75
C ALA A 431 34.29 -31.87 -5.92
N GLY A 432 32.97 -31.73 -6.03
CA GLY A 432 32.04 -32.83 -6.34
C GLY A 432 31.59 -32.91 -7.81
N HIS A 433 32.06 -32.01 -8.67
CA HIS A 433 31.71 -31.97 -10.10
C HIS A 433 32.32 -33.17 -10.86
N THR A 434 31.68 -33.63 -11.95
CA THR A 434 32.09 -34.89 -12.63
C THR A 434 32.82 -34.71 -13.96
N LYS A 435 33.01 -33.47 -14.45
CA LYS A 435 33.69 -33.20 -15.74
C LYS A 435 34.58 -31.94 -15.80
N THR A 436 34.28 -30.89 -15.03
CA THR A 436 35.03 -29.62 -14.97
C THR A 436 35.15 -29.17 -13.52
N ASP A 437 36.28 -28.62 -13.08
CA ASP A 437 36.38 -28.08 -11.70
C ASP A 437 35.61 -26.75 -11.53
N GLU A 438 35.41 -26.03 -12.63
CA GLU A 438 34.72 -24.73 -12.72
C GLU A 438 33.20 -24.91 -12.87
N VAL A 439 32.44 -24.06 -12.17
CA VAL A 439 30.97 -24.07 -12.13
C VAL A 439 30.41 -22.91 -12.97
N ALA A 440 29.80 -23.23 -14.11
CA ALA A 440 29.23 -22.23 -15.02
C ALA A 440 28.04 -21.47 -14.38
N VAL A 441 28.16 -20.15 -14.28
CA VAL A 441 27.14 -19.26 -13.70
C VAL A 441 26.25 -18.69 -14.80
N THR A 442 24.94 -18.79 -14.59
CA THR A 442 23.90 -18.20 -15.45
C THR A 442 23.31 -16.94 -14.81
N SER A 443 22.98 -16.99 -13.51
CA SER A 443 22.29 -15.91 -12.80
C SER A 443 22.82 -15.73 -11.37
N LEU A 444 22.74 -14.51 -10.85
CA LEU A 444 23.18 -14.14 -9.50
C LEU A 444 22.15 -13.23 -8.82
N SER A 445 21.98 -13.35 -7.49
CA SER A 445 21.30 -12.33 -6.69
C SER A 445 21.81 -12.30 -5.25
N PHE A 446 21.70 -11.12 -4.64
CA PHE A 446 21.95 -10.86 -3.23
C PHE A 446 20.62 -10.73 -2.45
N PRO A 447 20.57 -11.08 -1.15
CA PRO A 447 19.49 -10.67 -0.26
C PRO A 447 19.55 -9.17 0.02
N ASP A 448 18.40 -8.52 0.16
CA ASP A 448 18.32 -7.12 0.55
C ASP A 448 19.04 -6.89 1.90
N GLY A 449 20.01 -5.97 1.92
CA GLY A 449 20.80 -5.61 3.10
C GLY A 449 22.07 -6.44 3.34
N GLU A 450 22.26 -7.60 2.68
CA GLU A 450 23.53 -8.34 2.76
C GLU A 450 24.45 -8.03 1.56
N THR A 451 25.71 -7.66 1.84
CA THR A 451 26.72 -7.35 0.81
C THR A 451 27.84 -8.39 0.70
N THR A 452 27.78 -9.45 1.50
CA THR A 452 28.88 -10.42 1.69
C THR A 452 28.56 -11.83 1.20
N THR A 453 27.27 -12.14 1.06
CA THR A 453 26.76 -13.48 0.79
C THR A 453 25.73 -13.38 -0.33
N PHE A 454 25.83 -14.25 -1.31
CA PHE A 454 25.02 -14.22 -2.54
C PHE A 454 24.71 -15.63 -3.00
N TRP A 455 23.66 -15.77 -3.80
CA TRP A 455 23.26 -17.04 -4.38
C TRP A 455 23.46 -17.03 -5.89
N VAL A 456 23.85 -18.21 -6.39
CA VAL A 456 24.39 -18.40 -7.73
C VAL A 456 23.61 -19.54 -8.40
N GLY A 457 22.87 -19.22 -9.45
CA GLY A 457 22.24 -20.19 -10.34
C GLY A 457 23.24 -20.73 -11.37
N THR A 458 23.16 -22.03 -11.66
CA THR A 458 24.09 -22.71 -12.58
C THR A 458 23.39 -23.39 -13.75
N GLU A 459 24.17 -23.67 -14.79
CA GLU A 459 23.73 -24.42 -15.97
C GLU A 459 23.31 -25.87 -15.63
N GLU A 460 23.79 -26.45 -14.51
CA GLU A 460 23.40 -27.79 -14.06
C GLU A 460 22.02 -27.85 -13.34
N GLY A 461 21.31 -26.73 -13.18
CA GLY A 461 20.04 -26.71 -12.44
C GLY A 461 20.23 -26.80 -10.91
N HIS A 462 21.34 -26.29 -10.41
CA HIS A 462 21.64 -26.21 -8.98
C HIS A 462 21.82 -24.75 -8.57
N VAL A 463 21.43 -24.43 -7.34
CA VAL A 463 21.73 -23.12 -6.73
C VAL A 463 22.72 -23.34 -5.61
N TYR A 464 23.75 -22.49 -5.57
CA TYR A 464 24.79 -22.52 -4.56
C TYR A 464 24.83 -21.21 -3.79
N GLN A 465 25.09 -21.29 -2.49
CA GLN A 465 25.42 -20.14 -1.66
C GLN A 465 26.92 -19.84 -1.78
N ALA A 466 27.29 -18.59 -2.01
CA ALA A 466 28.68 -18.14 -2.11
C ALA A 466 28.95 -16.98 -1.16
N ASN A 467 30.15 -16.95 -0.58
CA ASN A 467 30.63 -15.89 0.29
C ASN A 467 31.77 -15.12 -0.38
N ARG A 468 31.63 -13.80 -0.43
CA ARG A 468 32.63 -12.87 -0.98
C ARG A 468 33.87 -12.76 -0.08
N TYR A 469 33.69 -12.83 1.23
CA TYR A 469 34.75 -12.68 2.23
C TYR A 469 34.91 -13.93 3.10
N ASP A 470 36.15 -14.21 3.50
CA ASP A 470 36.46 -15.23 4.50
C ASP A 470 36.01 -14.75 5.89
N ARG A 471 35.13 -15.52 6.54
CA ARG A 471 34.51 -15.17 7.82
C ARG A 471 34.54 -16.42 8.70
N ALA A 472 35.00 -16.29 9.95
CA ALA A 472 35.39 -17.40 10.83
C ALA A 472 34.51 -18.68 10.73
N GLY A 473 34.93 -19.63 9.90
CA GLY A 473 34.23 -20.91 9.63
C GLY A 473 33.82 -21.13 8.17
N ALA A 474 33.71 -20.08 7.36
CA ALA A 474 33.34 -20.14 5.94
C ALA A 474 34.35 -19.37 5.07
N LYS A 475 35.14 -20.14 4.30
CA LYS A 475 36.13 -19.65 3.34
C LYS A 475 35.44 -18.85 2.22
N ALA A 476 36.09 -17.80 1.71
CA ALA A 476 35.66 -17.11 0.49
C ALA A 476 35.54 -18.10 -0.69
N GLY A 477 34.43 -18.02 -1.42
CA GLY A 477 34.06 -18.95 -2.49
C GLY A 477 32.70 -19.61 -2.27
N LEU A 478 32.48 -20.73 -2.96
CA LEU A 478 31.25 -21.51 -2.96
C LEU A 478 31.15 -22.40 -1.71
N ASN A 479 30.03 -22.33 -0.97
CA ASN A 479 29.76 -23.21 0.17
C ASN A 479 29.52 -24.63 -0.34
N GLN A 480 30.46 -25.54 -0.06
CA GLN A 480 30.41 -26.93 -0.54
C GLN A 480 29.44 -27.81 0.28
N HIS A 481 28.87 -27.32 1.38
CA HIS A 481 28.00 -28.10 2.27
C HIS A 481 26.51 -27.90 2.00
N ASP A 482 26.05 -26.67 1.77
CA ASP A 482 24.62 -26.38 1.54
C ASP A 482 24.34 -26.21 0.04
N VAL A 483 23.73 -27.23 -0.59
CA VAL A 483 23.41 -27.25 -2.03
C VAL A 483 21.91 -27.36 -2.25
N TYR A 484 21.33 -26.42 -2.99
CA TYR A 484 19.90 -26.40 -3.31
C TYR A 484 19.71 -27.15 -4.63
N LYS A 485 19.13 -28.36 -4.57
CA LYS A 485 18.91 -29.21 -5.75
C LYS A 485 17.42 -29.43 -5.96
N GLY A 486 16.93 -29.15 -7.17
CA GLY A 486 15.51 -29.33 -7.50
C GLY A 486 15.11 -28.94 -8.92
N HIS A 487 15.96 -28.24 -9.67
CA HIS A 487 15.80 -28.08 -11.11
C HIS A 487 16.50 -29.22 -11.88
N ALA A 488 15.99 -29.50 -13.08
CA ALA A 488 16.47 -30.51 -14.02
C ALA A 488 17.12 -29.91 -15.28
N GLY A 489 17.12 -28.58 -15.40
CA GLY A 489 17.78 -27.81 -16.47
C GLY A 489 18.38 -26.51 -15.92
N PRO A 490 19.07 -25.72 -16.76
CA PRO A 490 19.72 -24.47 -16.35
C PRO A 490 18.80 -23.53 -15.58
N VAL A 491 19.30 -22.99 -14.46
CA VAL A 491 18.63 -21.89 -13.74
C VAL A 491 18.72 -20.64 -14.60
N THR A 492 17.60 -20.03 -14.97
CA THR A 492 17.57 -18.87 -15.88
C THR A 492 17.59 -17.55 -15.12
N GLY A 493 16.78 -17.44 -14.06
CA GLY A 493 16.68 -16.28 -13.19
C GLY A 493 16.69 -16.68 -11.71
N ILE A 494 17.16 -15.77 -10.87
CA ILE A 494 17.09 -15.85 -9.41
C ILE A 494 16.73 -14.46 -8.85
N ASP A 495 15.90 -14.43 -7.81
CA ASP A 495 15.44 -13.18 -7.20
C ASP A 495 15.08 -13.35 -5.72
N PHE A 496 15.56 -12.44 -4.88
CA PHE A 496 15.24 -12.42 -3.45
C PHE A 496 13.98 -11.61 -3.16
N HIS A 497 13.24 -12.03 -2.14
CA HIS A 497 12.07 -11.28 -1.69
C HIS A 497 12.53 -9.91 -1.12
N PRO A 498 11.94 -8.79 -1.57
CA PRO A 498 12.33 -7.44 -1.15
C PRO A 498 11.97 -7.14 0.32
N LEU A 499 12.69 -6.22 0.97
CA LEU A 499 12.39 -5.76 2.34
C LEU A 499 11.16 -4.82 2.44
N ALA A 500 10.07 -5.15 1.76
CA ALA A 500 8.85 -4.35 1.66
C ALA A 500 7.70 -4.92 2.53
N GLY A 501 7.75 -4.72 3.84
CA GLY A 501 6.65 -5.09 4.74
C GLY A 501 6.92 -4.86 6.24
N PRO A 502 5.91 -5.08 7.10
CA PRO A 502 6.05 -5.09 8.55
C PRO A 502 6.64 -6.40 9.10
N VAL A 503 6.79 -7.42 8.24
CA VAL A 503 7.40 -8.72 8.54
C VAL A 503 8.57 -8.92 7.57
N ASP A 504 9.69 -9.40 8.10
CA ASP A 504 10.89 -9.71 7.34
C ASP A 504 10.77 -11.09 6.67
N PHE A 505 10.92 -11.11 5.35
CA PHE A 505 10.92 -12.30 4.49
C PHE A 505 12.17 -12.39 3.62
N SER A 506 13.27 -11.69 3.98
CA SER A 506 14.52 -11.70 3.21
C SER A 506 15.19 -13.09 3.11
N ASP A 507 14.65 -14.09 3.82
CA ASP A 507 15.06 -15.49 3.73
C ASP A 507 14.31 -16.29 2.64
N LEU A 508 13.45 -15.66 1.83
CA LEU A 508 12.81 -16.27 0.67
C LEU A 508 13.44 -15.81 -0.66
N PHE A 509 13.61 -16.76 -1.59
CA PHE A 509 14.01 -16.46 -2.97
C PHE A 509 13.32 -17.38 -3.98
N LEU A 510 13.11 -16.87 -5.19
CA LEU A 510 12.59 -17.61 -6.34
C LEU A 510 13.71 -17.95 -7.31
N THR A 511 13.55 -19.05 -8.04
CA THR A 511 14.33 -19.35 -9.25
C THR A 511 13.45 -19.84 -10.38
N SER A 512 13.77 -19.42 -11.60
CA SER A 512 13.20 -19.94 -12.85
C SER A 512 14.19 -20.85 -13.57
N SER A 513 13.70 -21.69 -14.49
CA SER A 513 14.53 -22.70 -15.16
C SER A 513 13.96 -23.12 -16.52
N VAL A 514 14.86 -23.65 -17.36
CA VAL A 514 14.56 -24.28 -18.65
C VAL A 514 13.78 -25.60 -18.49
N ASP A 515 13.56 -26.09 -17.26
CA ASP A 515 12.70 -27.26 -16.98
C ASP A 515 11.21 -26.95 -16.82
N TRP A 516 10.77 -25.75 -17.25
CA TRP A 516 9.37 -25.28 -17.16
C TRP A 516 8.85 -25.05 -15.73
N THR A 517 9.73 -24.92 -14.74
CA THR A 517 9.31 -24.70 -13.35
C THR A 517 9.88 -23.42 -12.76
N VAL A 518 9.07 -22.76 -11.94
CA VAL A 518 9.53 -21.74 -10.97
C VAL A 518 9.51 -22.38 -9.59
N LYS A 519 10.57 -22.20 -8.78
CA LYS A 519 10.66 -22.82 -7.45
C LYS A 519 10.90 -21.80 -6.37
N LEU A 520 10.18 -21.96 -5.27
CA LEU A 520 10.32 -21.16 -4.06
C LEU A 520 11.26 -21.85 -3.08
N TRP A 521 12.24 -21.11 -2.58
CA TRP A 521 13.27 -21.61 -1.67
C TRP A 521 13.35 -20.76 -0.40
N ARG A 522 13.84 -21.38 0.67
CA ARG A 522 14.24 -20.68 1.89
C ARG A 522 15.75 -20.69 2.01
N SER A 523 16.37 -19.51 2.05
CA SER A 523 17.79 -19.37 2.34
C SER A 523 18.09 -19.83 3.77
N ARG A 524 19.27 -20.41 4.00
CA ARG A 524 19.76 -20.65 5.36
C ARG A 524 20.60 -19.48 5.83
N ASN A 525 20.26 -18.99 7.02
CA ASN A 525 20.93 -17.89 7.71
C ASN A 525 22.45 -18.12 7.79
N ALA A 526 23.22 -17.22 7.17
CA ALA A 526 24.66 -17.34 7.00
C ALA A 526 25.48 -17.37 8.31
N ALA A 527 24.87 -17.03 9.46
CA ALA A 527 25.51 -17.10 10.77
C ALA A 527 25.71 -18.53 11.32
N LYS A 528 25.15 -19.57 10.67
CA LYS A 528 25.33 -20.98 11.05
C LYS A 528 25.60 -21.85 9.81
N PRO A 529 26.80 -21.78 9.20
CA PRO A 529 27.19 -22.71 8.13
C PRO A 529 27.14 -24.15 8.63
N SER A 530 26.70 -25.07 7.77
CA SER A 530 26.58 -26.48 8.12
C SER A 530 27.95 -27.19 8.13
N THR A 531 28.13 -28.17 9.01
CA THR A 531 29.40 -28.93 9.15
C THR A 531 29.39 -30.25 8.38
N GLY A 532 28.57 -30.36 7.34
CA GLY A 532 28.38 -31.57 6.56
C GLY A 532 27.38 -31.35 5.41
N PRO A 533 27.44 -32.16 4.34
CA PRO A 533 26.67 -31.91 3.13
C PRO A 533 25.16 -32.11 3.34
N HIS A 534 24.39 -31.05 3.12
CA HIS A 534 22.94 -31.03 3.12
C HIS A 534 22.40 -30.60 1.77
N THR A 535 21.62 -31.48 1.14
CA THR A 535 20.78 -31.12 0.00
C THR A 535 19.52 -30.45 0.52
N ILE A 536 19.28 -29.20 0.11
CA ILE A 536 18.05 -28.46 0.41
C ILE A 536 17.06 -28.68 -0.74
N SER A 537 15.81 -29.04 -0.42
CA SER A 537 14.68 -29.12 -1.35
C SER A 537 13.94 -27.78 -1.43
N SER A 538 13.21 -27.55 -2.52
CA SER A 538 12.31 -26.40 -2.63
C SER A 538 11.16 -26.51 -1.62
N ILE A 539 10.57 -25.36 -1.27
CA ILE A 539 9.34 -25.28 -0.47
C ILE A 539 8.14 -25.65 -1.36
N TYR A 540 8.14 -25.11 -2.59
CA TYR A 540 7.07 -25.25 -3.57
C TYR A 540 7.65 -25.24 -4.99
N SER A 541 6.89 -25.76 -5.95
CA SER A 541 7.20 -25.80 -7.37
C SER A 541 5.95 -25.36 -8.13
N PHE A 542 6.05 -24.30 -8.92
CA PHE A 542 5.00 -23.80 -9.79
C PHE A 542 5.25 -24.37 -11.19
N ASP A 543 4.37 -25.29 -11.62
CA ASP A 543 4.62 -26.21 -12.73
C ASP A 543 3.59 -26.03 -13.89
N GLU A 544 3.00 -24.84 -14.06
CA GLU A 544 2.02 -24.50 -15.13
C GLU A 544 2.64 -23.80 -16.37
N ALA A 545 3.94 -23.49 -16.36
CA ALA A 545 4.59 -22.83 -17.50
C ALA A 545 4.50 -23.68 -18.78
N GLY A 546 4.21 -23.04 -19.91
CA GLY A 546 3.86 -23.74 -21.15
C GLY A 546 5.07 -24.01 -22.05
N ASP A 547 6.19 -23.34 -21.78
CA ASP A 547 7.51 -23.55 -22.38
C ASP A 547 8.57 -22.94 -21.43
N TYR A 548 9.83 -22.82 -21.85
CA TYR A 548 10.96 -22.35 -21.05
C TYR A 548 10.67 -21.03 -20.32
N VAL A 549 10.85 -21.02 -19.00
CA VAL A 549 10.72 -19.80 -18.19
C VAL A 549 12.05 -19.07 -18.21
N TYR A 550 12.07 -17.89 -18.81
CA TYR A 550 13.32 -17.15 -19.04
C TYR A 550 13.75 -16.27 -17.85
N ASP A 551 12.80 -15.73 -17.09
CA ASP A 551 13.09 -14.86 -15.94
C ASP A 551 11.91 -14.89 -14.93
N VAL A 552 12.22 -14.54 -13.67
CA VAL A 552 11.25 -14.42 -12.58
C VAL A 552 11.68 -13.32 -11.62
N LYS A 553 10.76 -12.40 -11.28
CA LYS A 553 11.01 -11.30 -10.33
C LYS A 553 9.87 -11.08 -9.34
N TRP A 554 10.20 -10.90 -8.07
CA TRP A 554 9.27 -10.46 -7.03
C TRP A 554 8.79 -9.03 -7.27
N HIS A 555 7.55 -8.76 -6.91
CA HIS A 555 7.00 -7.41 -7.00
C HIS A 555 7.55 -6.53 -5.86
N PRO A 556 8.25 -5.41 -6.15
CA PRO A 556 9.06 -4.67 -5.18
C PRO A 556 8.28 -4.07 -3.99
N ALA A 557 6.95 -3.96 -4.12
CA ALA A 557 6.07 -3.41 -3.09
C ALA A 557 4.98 -4.39 -2.60
N HIS A 558 4.99 -5.67 -3.02
CA HIS A 558 3.95 -6.64 -2.63
C HIS A 558 4.56 -8.02 -2.31
N PRO A 559 4.59 -8.44 -1.03
CA PRO A 559 5.38 -9.61 -0.61
C PRO A 559 4.92 -10.94 -1.24
N ALA A 560 3.61 -11.12 -1.42
CA ALA A 560 3.05 -12.36 -1.96
C ALA A 560 2.83 -12.36 -3.49
N VAL A 561 3.48 -11.47 -4.26
CA VAL A 561 3.30 -11.40 -5.73
C VAL A 561 4.63 -11.46 -6.47
N PHE A 562 4.70 -12.28 -7.52
CA PHE A 562 5.81 -12.33 -8.47
C PHE A 562 5.32 -12.46 -9.91
N GLY A 563 6.17 -12.08 -10.86
CA GLY A 563 5.93 -12.23 -12.30
C GLY A 563 6.97 -13.14 -12.94
N CYS A 564 6.56 -13.99 -13.87
CA CYS A 564 7.44 -14.82 -14.70
C CYS A 564 7.09 -14.72 -16.19
N VAL A 565 8.04 -15.11 -17.06
CA VAL A 565 7.91 -14.98 -18.52
C VAL A 565 8.24 -16.28 -19.27
N ASP A 566 7.32 -16.70 -20.14
CA ASP A 566 7.38 -17.95 -20.92
C ASP A 566 7.97 -17.75 -22.33
N GLY A 567 8.64 -18.77 -22.85
CA GLY A 567 9.03 -18.90 -24.26
C GLY A 567 7.87 -18.87 -25.26
N ASN A 568 6.65 -19.23 -24.81
CA ASN A 568 5.41 -19.08 -25.59
C ASN A 568 4.90 -17.62 -25.65
N GLY A 569 5.62 -16.64 -25.11
CA GLY A 569 5.24 -15.22 -25.19
C GLY A 569 4.16 -14.78 -24.20
N ARG A 570 4.00 -15.53 -23.10
CA ARG A 570 3.08 -15.21 -21.99
C ARG A 570 3.83 -14.53 -20.85
N PHE A 571 3.18 -13.54 -20.26
CA PHE A 571 3.54 -12.96 -18.96
C PHE A 571 2.52 -13.45 -17.93
N ASP A 572 2.99 -14.18 -16.93
CA ASP A 572 2.14 -14.81 -15.92
C ASP A 572 2.44 -14.20 -14.54
N LEU A 573 1.39 -13.65 -13.92
CA LEU A 573 1.43 -13.01 -12.62
C LEU A 573 0.82 -13.93 -11.56
N TRP A 574 1.63 -14.26 -10.55
CA TRP A 574 1.27 -15.14 -9.45
C TRP A 574 1.04 -14.32 -8.17
N ASN A 575 -0.05 -14.59 -7.46
CA ASN A 575 -0.32 -14.02 -6.14
C ASN A 575 -0.58 -15.16 -5.14
N LEU A 576 0.42 -15.48 -4.31
CA LEU A 576 0.40 -16.62 -3.38
C LEU A 576 -0.73 -16.51 -2.33
N ASN A 577 -1.28 -15.32 -2.11
CA ASN A 577 -2.44 -15.10 -1.21
C ASN A 577 -3.80 -15.37 -1.90
N ALA A 578 -3.83 -15.50 -3.23
CA ALA A 578 -5.05 -15.71 -4.01
C ALA A 578 -5.14 -17.13 -4.58
N ASP A 579 -4.06 -17.60 -5.22
CA ASP A 579 -3.93 -18.96 -5.74
C ASP A 579 -2.44 -19.35 -5.80
N THR A 580 -2.13 -20.61 -5.48
CA THR A 580 -0.76 -21.16 -5.56
C THR A 580 -0.61 -22.19 -6.67
N GLU A 581 -1.72 -22.76 -7.16
CA GLU A 581 -1.70 -23.79 -8.21
C GLU A 581 -1.79 -23.15 -9.61
N VAL A 582 -2.54 -22.04 -9.75
CA VAL A 582 -2.82 -21.37 -11.03
C VAL A 582 -2.34 -19.92 -11.04
N PRO A 583 -1.72 -19.40 -12.13
CA PRO A 583 -1.35 -17.99 -12.22
C PRO A 583 -2.61 -17.10 -12.16
N THR A 584 -2.63 -16.18 -11.20
CA THR A 584 -3.78 -15.29 -10.93
C THR A 584 -4.15 -14.43 -12.15
N LEU A 585 -3.16 -14.12 -13.01
CA LEU A 585 -3.34 -13.39 -14.25
C LEU A 585 -2.28 -13.78 -15.30
N SER A 586 -2.68 -14.61 -16.27
CA SER A 586 -1.91 -14.89 -17.49
C SER A 586 -2.26 -13.92 -18.62
N THR A 587 -1.24 -13.32 -19.26
CA THR A 587 -1.40 -12.36 -20.37
C THR A 587 -0.50 -12.73 -21.54
N GLN A 588 -1.10 -13.04 -22.69
CA GLN A 588 -0.36 -13.22 -23.95
C GLN A 588 0.16 -11.85 -24.43
N VAL A 589 1.49 -11.66 -24.40
CA VAL A 589 2.15 -10.44 -24.90
C VAL A 589 2.38 -10.53 -26.40
N CYS A 590 2.96 -11.66 -26.83
CA CYS A 590 3.25 -12.00 -28.22
C CYS A 590 2.78 -13.43 -28.51
N PRO A 591 1.94 -13.69 -29.53
CA PRO A 591 1.49 -15.06 -29.83
C PRO A 591 2.60 -15.99 -30.37
N ASP A 592 3.60 -15.43 -31.05
CA ASP A 592 4.55 -16.20 -31.88
C ASP A 592 6.04 -16.01 -31.50
N ARG A 593 6.36 -15.34 -30.37
CA ARG A 593 7.75 -15.11 -29.92
C ARG A 593 7.92 -15.08 -28.40
N ALA A 594 9.06 -15.62 -27.96
CA ALA A 594 9.50 -15.62 -26.57
C ALA A 594 9.71 -14.22 -25.97
N LEU A 595 9.50 -14.15 -24.66
CA LEU A 595 9.89 -13.04 -23.79
C LEU A 595 11.13 -13.48 -23.02
N ASN A 596 12.15 -12.63 -22.99
CA ASN A 596 13.50 -13.04 -22.58
C ASN A 596 13.87 -12.56 -21.16
N LYS A 597 13.28 -11.45 -20.70
CA LYS A 597 13.63 -10.81 -19.42
C LYS A 597 12.48 -9.94 -18.91
N LEU A 598 12.31 -9.85 -17.58
CA LEU A 598 11.33 -9.03 -16.89
C LEU A 598 12.00 -8.10 -15.84
N GLU A 599 11.51 -6.86 -15.69
CA GLU A 599 11.89 -5.98 -14.58
C GLU A 599 10.68 -5.16 -14.10
N TRP A 600 10.58 -4.98 -12.78
CA TRP A 600 9.53 -4.16 -12.15
C TRP A 600 9.97 -2.70 -11.95
N ASP A 601 9.01 -1.78 -11.93
CA ASP A 601 9.25 -0.41 -11.46
C ASP A 601 9.63 -0.42 -9.97
N ARG A 602 10.93 -0.28 -9.70
CA ARG A 602 11.53 -0.35 -8.36
C ARG A 602 11.02 0.71 -7.37
N LYS A 603 10.24 1.69 -7.81
CA LYS A 603 9.67 2.73 -6.95
C LYS A 603 8.21 2.48 -6.60
N ASP A 604 7.34 2.35 -7.60
CA ASP A 604 5.88 2.29 -7.41
C ASP A 604 5.29 0.87 -7.66
N GLY A 605 6.09 -0.08 -8.18
CA GLY A 605 5.74 -1.49 -8.43
C GLY A 605 4.75 -1.75 -9.56
N LYS A 606 3.76 -0.86 -9.74
CA LYS A 606 2.60 -1.00 -10.65
C LYS A 606 2.95 -1.28 -12.11
N ARG A 607 4.15 -0.94 -12.57
CA ARG A 607 4.58 -1.10 -13.96
C ARG A 607 5.61 -2.22 -14.07
N VAL A 608 5.48 -3.01 -15.13
CA VAL A 608 6.44 -4.05 -15.50
C VAL A 608 6.93 -3.84 -16.92
N ALA A 609 8.23 -4.03 -17.10
CA ALA A 609 8.94 -3.89 -18.36
C ALA A 609 9.37 -5.28 -18.84
N ILE A 610 9.02 -5.65 -20.08
CA ILE A 610 9.18 -7.02 -20.59
C ILE A 610 9.87 -6.99 -21.95
N GLY A 611 11.05 -7.64 -22.04
CA GLY A 611 11.87 -7.69 -23.25
C GLY A 611 11.46 -8.81 -24.21
N GLY A 612 11.05 -8.46 -25.43
CA GLY A 612 10.62 -9.42 -26.45
C GLY A 612 11.71 -9.84 -27.45
N SER A 613 11.62 -11.09 -27.91
CA SER A 613 12.39 -11.60 -29.07
C SER A 613 11.92 -11.05 -30.42
N ASP A 614 11.00 -10.08 -30.44
CA ASP A 614 10.66 -9.22 -31.59
C ASP A 614 11.45 -7.90 -31.63
N GLY A 615 12.26 -7.62 -30.60
CA GLY A 615 12.98 -6.36 -30.42
C GLY A 615 12.17 -5.28 -29.70
N ARG A 616 10.94 -5.59 -29.26
CA ARG A 616 10.10 -4.63 -28.54
C ARG A 616 10.30 -4.75 -27.05
N LEU A 617 10.31 -3.58 -26.39
CA LEU A 617 10.19 -3.48 -24.94
C LEU A 617 8.74 -3.13 -24.62
N TYR A 618 8.03 -4.08 -24.02
CA TYR A 618 6.61 -3.93 -23.67
C TYR A 618 6.47 -3.39 -22.25
N ILE A 619 5.73 -2.29 -22.08
CA ILE A 619 5.41 -1.73 -20.77
C ILE A 619 3.94 -1.98 -20.44
N TYR A 620 3.72 -2.57 -19.29
CA TYR A 620 2.43 -3.03 -18.80
C TYR A 620 2.13 -2.45 -17.42
N ASP A 621 0.90 -1.97 -17.22
CA ASP A 621 0.36 -1.55 -15.92
C ASP A 621 -0.42 -2.72 -15.30
N VAL A 622 0.05 -3.19 -14.15
CA VAL A 622 -0.54 -4.28 -13.36
C VAL A 622 -1.63 -3.75 -12.40
N GLY A 623 -1.76 -2.41 -12.28
CA GLY A 623 -2.90 -1.77 -11.61
C GLY A 623 -3.11 -2.20 -10.17
N ASP A 624 -4.38 -2.36 -9.77
CA ASP A 624 -4.78 -2.73 -8.40
C ASP A 624 -4.46 -4.20 -8.02
N ALA A 625 -3.85 -4.98 -8.93
CA ALA A 625 -3.32 -6.31 -8.64
C ALA A 625 -1.85 -6.28 -8.14
N GLY A 626 -1.11 -5.20 -8.43
CA GLY A 626 0.23 -4.96 -7.88
C GLY A 626 0.23 -4.11 -6.61
N VAL A 627 -0.82 -3.31 -6.39
CA VAL A 627 -0.99 -2.58 -5.12
C VAL A 627 -1.25 -3.58 -3.99
N PRO A 628 -0.51 -3.56 -2.87
CA PRO A 628 -0.89 -4.31 -1.69
C PRO A 628 -2.21 -3.76 -1.16
N ARG A 629 -3.31 -4.46 -1.46
CA ARG A 629 -4.61 -4.18 -0.84
C ARG A 629 -4.43 -4.28 0.66
N ALA A 630 -4.98 -3.31 1.41
CA ALA A 630 -4.84 -3.28 2.86
C ALA A 630 -5.36 -4.56 3.56
N SER A 631 -6.20 -5.35 2.87
CA SER A 631 -6.67 -6.68 3.29
C SER A 631 -5.68 -7.84 3.10
N GLN A 632 -4.74 -7.72 2.16
CA GLN A 632 -3.80 -8.81 1.80
C GLN A 632 -2.51 -8.80 2.64
N ALA A 633 -2.32 -7.77 3.47
CA ALA A 633 -1.28 -7.71 4.50
C ALA A 633 -1.69 -8.48 5.77
N LEU A 634 -2.02 -9.77 5.63
CA LEU A 634 -2.35 -10.71 6.71
C LEU A 634 -3.54 -10.31 7.64
N GLY A 635 -4.41 -9.41 7.17
CA GLY A 635 -5.65 -9.07 7.86
C GLY A 635 -6.56 -8.19 7.03
N GLU A 636 -7.76 -8.68 6.71
CA GLU A 636 -8.86 -7.78 6.33
C GLU A 636 -9.16 -6.82 7.50
N PRO A 637 -9.55 -5.56 7.24
CA PRO A 637 -10.09 -4.68 8.26
C PRO A 637 -11.47 -5.20 8.71
N HIS A 638 -11.47 -6.20 9.57
CA HIS A 638 -12.69 -6.85 10.04
C HIS A 638 -13.46 -5.96 11.03
N LYS A 639 -14.73 -6.31 11.21
CA LYS A 639 -15.66 -5.50 12.01
C LYS A 639 -15.44 -5.80 13.48
N LEU A 640 -15.13 -4.75 14.26
CA LEU A 640 -14.80 -4.84 15.68
C LEU A 640 -15.94 -5.52 16.45
N LEU A 641 -15.64 -6.70 17.02
CA LEU A 641 -16.65 -7.59 17.60
C LEU A 641 -16.85 -7.31 19.10
N VAL A 642 -17.84 -6.45 19.39
CA VAL A 642 -18.14 -5.94 20.74
C VAL A 642 -19.51 -6.43 21.25
N ILE A 643 -19.76 -7.71 21.06
CA ILE A 643 -20.83 -8.46 21.72
C ILE A 643 -20.28 -9.14 22.98
N PRO A 644 -21.09 -9.46 24.01
CA PRO A 644 -20.62 -10.13 25.22
C PRO A 644 -20.37 -11.65 25.03
N GLY A 645 -19.65 -12.02 23.96
CA GLY A 645 -19.26 -13.39 23.61
C GLY A 645 -19.96 -13.95 22.36
N PRO A 646 -19.22 -14.46 21.34
CA PRO A 646 -17.77 -14.37 21.18
C PRO A 646 -17.26 -12.92 21.13
N ILE A 647 -16.01 -12.70 21.54
CA ILE A 647 -15.38 -11.38 21.57
C ILE A 647 -14.30 -11.26 20.49
N GLU A 648 -13.73 -10.06 20.35
CA GLU A 648 -12.47 -9.84 19.64
C GLU A 648 -11.30 -10.64 20.27
N ILE A 649 -10.43 -11.21 19.43
CA ILE A 649 -9.32 -12.09 19.83
C ILE A 649 -8.00 -11.48 19.33
N SER A 650 -6.91 -11.64 20.08
CA SER A 650 -5.59 -11.17 19.63
C SER A 650 -5.00 -12.05 18.53
N ASP A 651 -4.24 -11.45 17.63
CA ASP A 651 -3.69 -12.12 16.45
C ASP A 651 -2.76 -13.28 16.87
N GLU A 652 -1.99 -13.12 17.95
CA GLU A 652 -1.18 -14.19 18.58
C GLU A 652 -1.99 -15.46 18.86
N VAL A 653 -3.22 -15.32 19.37
CA VAL A 653 -4.12 -16.44 19.69
C VAL A 653 -4.74 -17.04 18.43
N LEU A 654 -4.98 -16.23 17.39
CA LEU A 654 -5.45 -16.70 16.08
C LEU A 654 -4.34 -17.48 15.34
N TYR A 655 -3.09 -16.99 15.36
CA TYR A 655 -1.92 -17.71 14.84
C TYR A 655 -1.67 -19.02 15.62
N ALA A 656 -1.79 -19.00 16.95
CA ALA A 656 -1.69 -20.22 17.76
C ALA A 656 -2.82 -21.22 17.48
N ASN A 657 -4.03 -20.76 17.15
CA ASN A 657 -5.13 -21.62 16.71
C ASN A 657 -4.88 -22.24 15.32
N ALA A 658 -4.15 -21.55 14.44
CA ALA A 658 -3.77 -22.02 13.10
C ALA A 658 -2.64 -23.07 13.09
N HIS A 659 -2.16 -23.51 14.26
CA HIS A 659 -1.12 -24.54 14.37
C HIS A 659 -1.51 -25.85 13.65
N PRO A 660 -0.61 -26.49 12.87
CA PRO A 660 -0.89 -27.78 12.24
C PRO A 660 -1.36 -28.87 13.23
N SER A 661 -2.31 -29.71 12.81
CA SER A 661 -2.94 -30.75 13.64
C SER A 661 -1.93 -31.73 14.23
N MET A 662 -1.68 -31.64 15.55
CA MET A 662 -0.76 -32.52 16.27
C MET A 662 -1.49 -33.69 16.96
N SER A 663 -0.79 -34.80 17.17
CA SER A 663 -1.27 -35.87 18.06
C SER A 663 -1.40 -35.38 19.50
N HIS A 664 -2.58 -35.59 20.11
CA HIS A 664 -2.88 -35.21 21.49
C HIS A 664 -2.13 -36.04 22.55
N VAL A 665 -1.33 -37.03 22.13
CA VAL A 665 -0.36 -37.76 22.98
C VAL A 665 1.09 -37.49 22.58
N SER A 666 1.36 -36.44 21.77
CA SER A 666 2.73 -36.02 21.46
C SER A 666 3.45 -35.46 22.68
N ALA A 667 4.76 -35.69 22.74
CA ALA A 667 5.65 -35.09 23.74
C ALA A 667 5.64 -33.56 23.71
N ASP A 668 5.32 -32.94 22.57
CA ASP A 668 5.24 -31.48 22.43
C ASP A 668 3.88 -30.89 22.83
N PHE A 669 2.80 -31.70 22.79
CA PHE A 669 1.46 -31.26 23.16
C PHE A 669 1.17 -31.39 24.66
N ILE A 670 1.66 -32.47 25.28
CA ILE A 670 1.41 -32.78 26.69
C ILE A 670 1.84 -31.62 27.62
N PRO A 671 3.04 -31.03 27.49
CA PRO A 671 3.47 -29.89 28.30
C PRO A 671 2.56 -28.67 28.14
N ILE A 672 2.11 -28.38 26.92
CA ILE A 672 1.22 -27.23 26.60
C ILE A 672 -0.12 -27.39 27.32
N PHE A 673 -0.69 -28.59 27.36
CA PHE A 673 -1.92 -28.89 28.10
C PHE A 673 -1.69 -28.73 29.62
N GLY A 674 -0.58 -29.26 30.15
CA GLY A 674 -0.20 -29.09 31.56
C GLY A 674 0.07 -27.62 31.95
N ASP A 675 0.63 -26.81 31.05
CA ASP A 675 0.79 -25.37 31.23
C ASP A 675 -0.57 -24.65 31.31
N CYS A 676 -1.54 -25.03 30.48
CA CYS A 676 -2.91 -24.49 30.56
C CYS A 676 -3.56 -24.78 31.92
N ILE A 677 -3.43 -26.00 32.44
CA ILE A 677 -3.91 -26.36 33.79
C ILE A 677 -3.23 -25.47 34.85
N ARG A 678 -1.90 -25.34 34.83
CA ARG A 678 -1.15 -24.55 35.80
C ARG A 678 -1.46 -23.06 35.75
N MET A 679 -1.52 -22.45 34.56
CA MET A 679 -1.83 -21.02 34.40
C MET A 679 -3.27 -20.70 34.81
N LEU A 680 -4.24 -21.57 34.50
CA LEU A 680 -5.63 -21.34 34.89
C LEU A 680 -5.84 -21.35 36.42
N ARG A 681 -5.05 -22.11 37.19
CA ARG A 681 -5.07 -22.00 38.66
C ARG A 681 -4.65 -20.60 39.15
N GLN A 682 -3.68 -19.98 38.48
CA GLN A 682 -3.22 -18.62 38.80
C GLN A 682 -4.32 -17.59 38.48
N VAL A 683 -5.00 -17.72 37.34
CA VAL A 683 -6.12 -16.84 36.93
C VAL A 683 -7.29 -16.85 37.93
N LEU A 684 -7.50 -17.96 38.66
CA LEU A 684 -8.55 -18.13 39.66
C LEU A 684 -8.06 -17.96 41.11
N TYR A 685 -6.81 -17.57 41.31
CA TYR A 685 -6.11 -17.51 42.60
C TYR A 685 -6.34 -18.77 43.48
N THR A 686 -6.26 -19.96 42.88
CA THR A 686 -6.37 -21.25 43.60
C THR A 686 -5.04 -22.00 43.68
N LYS A 687 -4.81 -22.69 44.79
CA LYS A 687 -3.59 -23.47 45.03
C LYS A 687 -3.75 -24.95 44.68
N ASP A 688 -4.88 -25.55 45.05
CA ASP A 688 -5.14 -26.99 44.96
C ASP A 688 -6.45 -27.35 44.23
N GLY A 689 -7.20 -26.36 43.72
CA GLY A 689 -8.31 -26.59 42.79
C GLY A 689 -7.86 -27.33 41.53
N GLN A 690 -8.71 -28.19 40.98
CA GLN A 690 -8.43 -28.99 39.78
C GLN A 690 -9.15 -28.42 38.56
N PRO A 691 -8.42 -27.88 37.58
CA PRO A 691 -8.95 -27.61 36.25
C PRO A 691 -9.36 -28.87 35.47
N PHE A 692 -10.41 -28.70 34.66
CA PHE A 692 -10.90 -29.59 33.63
C PHE A 692 -11.05 -28.76 32.34
N LEU A 693 -10.37 -29.18 31.27
CA LEU A 693 -10.36 -28.52 29.97
C LEU A 693 -10.96 -29.49 28.94
N VAL A 694 -12.22 -29.31 28.55
CA VAL A 694 -13.00 -30.30 27.79
C VAL A 694 -13.71 -29.65 26.61
N ALA A 695 -13.71 -30.32 25.44
CA ALA A 695 -14.40 -29.84 24.25
C ALA A 695 -15.91 -29.63 24.52
N GLY A 696 -16.40 -28.42 24.26
CA GLY A 696 -17.79 -28.02 24.53
C GLY A 696 -17.97 -26.50 24.65
N SER A 697 -19.21 -26.06 24.81
CA SER A 697 -19.54 -24.69 25.24
C SER A 697 -19.59 -24.57 26.76
N GLY A 698 -19.66 -23.35 27.31
CA GLY A 698 -19.79 -23.14 28.76
C GLY A 698 -21.00 -23.83 29.41
N THR A 699 -22.05 -24.13 28.62
CA THR A 699 -23.22 -24.93 29.04
C THR A 699 -22.81 -26.33 29.52
N LEU A 700 -21.76 -26.93 28.95
CA LEU A 700 -21.21 -28.21 29.43
C LEU A 700 -20.68 -28.11 30.88
N GLY A 701 -20.29 -26.91 31.32
CA GLY A 701 -19.96 -26.64 32.72
C GLY A 701 -21.15 -26.83 33.67
N TRP A 702 -22.37 -26.47 33.24
CA TRP A 702 -23.59 -26.72 34.02
C TRP A 702 -23.87 -28.22 34.12
N ASP A 703 -23.81 -28.95 32.99
CA ASP A 703 -23.98 -30.41 32.96
C ASP A 703 -22.94 -31.13 33.81
N MET A 704 -21.69 -30.65 33.80
CA MET A 704 -20.62 -31.13 34.67
C MET A 704 -20.98 -30.94 36.15
N VAL A 705 -21.40 -29.75 36.57
CA VAL A 705 -21.80 -29.50 37.96
C VAL A 705 -22.99 -30.38 38.35
N ALA A 706 -24.05 -30.38 37.56
CA ALA A 706 -25.28 -31.08 37.88
C ALA A 706 -25.08 -32.60 37.96
N SER A 707 -24.42 -33.21 36.98
CA SER A 707 -24.20 -34.66 36.95
C SER A 707 -23.15 -35.17 37.96
N ASN A 708 -22.14 -34.37 38.32
CA ASN A 708 -21.07 -34.79 39.24
C ASN A 708 -21.32 -34.43 40.70
N LEU A 709 -21.98 -33.30 41.02
CA LEU A 709 -22.11 -32.82 42.41
C LEU A 709 -23.49 -33.03 43.04
N VAL A 710 -24.54 -33.25 42.23
CA VAL A 710 -25.91 -33.45 42.73
C VAL A 710 -26.37 -34.88 42.48
N GLU A 711 -27.10 -35.46 43.44
CA GLU A 711 -27.82 -36.74 43.30
C GLU A 711 -29.33 -36.49 43.18
N ALA A 712 -30.04 -37.34 42.42
CA ALA A 712 -31.45 -37.14 42.13
C ALA A 712 -32.30 -37.06 43.41
N GLY A 713 -33.08 -35.98 43.53
CA GLY A 713 -33.89 -35.67 44.70
C GLY A 713 -33.19 -34.89 45.82
N GLU A 714 -31.90 -34.57 45.69
CA GLU A 714 -31.24 -33.55 46.54
C GLU A 714 -31.71 -32.13 46.17
N ASP A 715 -31.54 -31.18 47.10
CA ASP A 715 -31.99 -29.80 46.95
C ASP A 715 -30.85 -28.87 46.51
N ALA A 716 -31.13 -27.97 45.57
CA ALA A 716 -30.20 -26.97 45.05
C ALA A 716 -30.79 -25.55 45.14
N LEU A 717 -29.97 -24.56 45.46
CA LEU A 717 -30.35 -23.15 45.47
C LEU A 717 -29.73 -22.46 44.25
N VAL A 718 -30.52 -21.68 43.51
CA VAL A 718 -30.05 -20.87 42.37
C VAL A 718 -30.34 -19.41 42.68
N LEU A 719 -29.31 -18.56 42.63
CA LEU A 719 -29.44 -17.11 42.78
C LEU A 719 -29.56 -16.51 41.36
N HIS A 720 -30.73 -15.91 41.08
CA HIS A 720 -31.14 -15.48 39.74
C HIS A 720 -31.10 -13.94 39.63
N SER A 721 -30.38 -13.46 38.63
CA SER A 721 -30.22 -12.05 38.24
C SER A 721 -30.46 -11.81 36.74
N GLY A 722 -31.02 -12.80 36.03
CA GLY A 722 -31.26 -12.75 34.60
C GLY A 722 -31.45 -14.11 33.93
N TYR A 723 -31.30 -14.15 32.60
CA TYR A 723 -31.59 -15.31 31.76
C TYR A 723 -30.85 -16.59 32.18
N PHE A 724 -29.58 -16.48 32.58
CA PHE A 724 -28.73 -17.66 32.79
C PHE A 724 -29.07 -18.39 34.09
N GLY A 725 -29.61 -17.66 35.08
CA GLY A 725 -30.17 -18.26 36.30
C GLY A 725 -31.34 -19.21 36.02
N ASP A 726 -32.24 -18.89 35.07
CA ASP A 726 -33.32 -19.81 34.68
C ASP A 726 -32.78 -21.09 34.05
N SER A 727 -31.85 -20.96 33.08
CA SER A 727 -31.33 -22.12 32.33
C SER A 727 -30.44 -23.03 33.19
N PHE A 728 -29.72 -22.50 34.19
CA PHE A 728 -28.98 -23.36 35.12
C PHE A 728 -29.94 -24.08 36.09
N ALA A 729 -31.04 -23.45 36.48
CA ALA A 729 -32.14 -24.11 37.20
C ALA A 729 -32.71 -25.30 36.39
N GLU A 730 -33.05 -25.06 35.11
CA GLU A 730 -33.58 -26.07 34.17
C GLU A 730 -32.60 -27.24 33.96
N CYS A 731 -31.29 -26.97 33.86
CA CYS A 731 -30.24 -27.99 33.81
C CYS A 731 -30.21 -28.84 35.10
N LEU A 732 -30.23 -28.21 36.28
CA LEU A 732 -30.25 -28.91 37.56
C LEU A 732 -31.51 -29.77 37.74
N GLU A 733 -32.69 -29.26 37.36
CA GLU A 733 -33.96 -30.00 37.35
C GLU A 733 -33.94 -31.18 36.36
N THR A 734 -33.30 -31.02 35.19
CA THR A 734 -33.11 -32.09 34.18
C THR A 734 -32.30 -33.27 34.74
N TYR A 735 -31.34 -33.00 35.64
CA TYR A 735 -30.60 -34.04 36.37
C TYR A 735 -31.31 -34.52 37.65
N GLY A 736 -32.56 -34.09 37.89
CA GLY A 736 -33.41 -34.54 38.99
C GLY A 736 -33.19 -33.81 40.31
N ALA A 737 -32.51 -32.67 40.32
CA ALA A 737 -32.41 -31.83 41.51
C ALA A 737 -33.75 -31.15 41.83
N LYS A 738 -33.99 -30.87 43.11
CA LYS A 738 -35.08 -30.00 43.57
C LYS A 738 -34.55 -28.59 43.68
N VAL A 739 -34.83 -27.75 42.68
CA VAL A 739 -34.31 -26.39 42.65
C VAL A 739 -35.25 -25.43 43.38
N LYS A 740 -34.67 -24.55 44.20
CA LYS A 740 -35.29 -23.29 44.62
C LYS A 740 -34.55 -22.14 43.97
N GLN A 741 -35.27 -21.25 43.30
CA GLN A 741 -34.71 -20.02 42.75
C GLN A 741 -34.98 -18.86 43.71
N VAL A 742 -33.97 -18.04 44.00
CA VAL A 742 -34.12 -16.72 44.64
C VAL A 742 -33.92 -15.69 43.53
N LYS A 743 -34.99 -15.01 43.14
CA LYS A 743 -34.99 -14.06 42.01
C LYS A 743 -34.87 -12.63 42.52
N ALA A 744 -33.88 -11.90 42.01
CA ALA A 744 -33.83 -10.45 42.13
C ALA A 744 -34.72 -9.78 41.07
N ASP A 745 -35.04 -8.50 41.27
CA ASP A 745 -35.69 -7.68 40.25
C ASP A 745 -34.78 -7.46 39.02
N ILE A 746 -35.36 -7.11 37.88
CA ILE A 746 -34.60 -6.92 36.63
C ILE A 746 -33.62 -5.74 36.77
N GLY A 747 -32.33 -6.05 36.80
CA GLY A 747 -31.25 -5.09 37.02
C GLY A 747 -30.63 -5.15 38.42
N ALA A 748 -31.20 -5.93 39.34
CA ALA A 748 -30.71 -6.13 40.70
C ALA A 748 -29.98 -7.48 40.88
N ALA A 749 -29.24 -7.60 41.98
CA ALA A 749 -28.63 -8.85 42.45
C ALA A 749 -29.28 -9.30 43.77
N VAL A 750 -29.21 -10.60 44.08
CA VAL A 750 -29.76 -11.17 45.32
C VAL A 750 -29.03 -10.62 46.54
N THR A 751 -29.77 -10.17 47.56
CA THR A 751 -29.17 -9.57 48.77
C THR A 751 -28.65 -10.62 49.76
N GLU A 752 -27.78 -10.19 50.68
CA GLU A 752 -27.33 -11.02 51.82
C GLU A 752 -28.51 -11.49 52.69
N VAL A 753 -29.57 -10.67 52.82
CA VAL A 753 -30.75 -10.98 53.64
C VAL A 753 -31.59 -12.09 53.00
N ASP A 754 -31.80 -12.03 51.68
CA ASP A 754 -32.56 -13.06 50.95
C ASP A 754 -31.81 -14.38 50.90
N LEU A 755 -30.48 -14.32 50.68
CA LEU A 755 -29.60 -15.48 50.69
C LEU A 755 -29.58 -16.15 52.07
N GLU A 756 -29.35 -15.40 53.15
CA GLU A 756 -29.34 -15.96 54.51
C GLU A 756 -30.72 -16.50 54.91
N SER A 757 -31.82 -15.85 54.50
CA SER A 757 -33.18 -16.34 54.73
C SER A 757 -33.43 -17.67 54.01
N ALA A 758 -33.04 -17.78 52.74
CA ALA A 758 -33.19 -19.01 51.96
C ALA A 758 -32.36 -20.18 52.54
N LEU A 759 -31.11 -19.92 52.95
CA LEU A 759 -30.21 -20.91 53.56
C LEU A 759 -30.65 -21.37 54.96
N LYS A 760 -31.40 -20.52 55.69
CA LYS A 760 -31.99 -20.88 57.00
C LYS A 760 -33.24 -21.75 56.87
N GLU A 761 -33.99 -21.62 55.78
CA GLU A 761 -35.21 -22.41 55.54
C GLU A 761 -34.90 -23.90 55.29
N LYS A 762 -33.80 -24.20 54.58
CA LYS A 762 -33.44 -25.57 54.20
C LYS A 762 -31.94 -25.74 53.96
N LYS A 763 -31.42 -26.96 54.20
CA LYS A 763 -30.08 -27.35 53.73
C LYS A 763 -30.10 -27.64 52.22
N TYR A 764 -29.14 -27.10 51.49
CA TYR A 764 -28.93 -27.36 50.06
C TYR A 764 -27.60 -28.10 49.83
N LYS A 765 -27.53 -28.89 48.76
CA LYS A 765 -26.31 -29.56 48.31
C LYS A 765 -25.35 -28.56 47.64
N VAL A 766 -25.91 -27.73 46.76
CA VAL A 766 -25.20 -26.67 46.03
C VAL A 766 -25.98 -25.35 46.11
N VAL A 767 -25.24 -24.24 46.14
CA VAL A 767 -25.71 -22.89 45.83
C VAL A 767 -25.02 -22.48 44.54
N THR A 768 -25.79 -22.17 43.50
CA THR A 768 -25.27 -21.69 42.22
C THR A 768 -25.65 -20.24 41.99
N PHE A 769 -24.77 -19.48 41.34
CA PHE A 769 -25.06 -18.11 40.92
C PHE A 769 -24.24 -17.73 39.68
N THR A 770 -24.81 -16.87 38.84
CA THR A 770 -24.07 -16.26 37.72
C THR A 770 -23.35 -15.02 38.21
N HIS A 771 -22.03 -14.96 38.02
CA HIS A 771 -21.20 -13.85 38.49
C HIS A 771 -21.47 -12.58 37.68
N VAL A 772 -21.47 -12.67 36.36
CA VAL A 772 -21.96 -11.64 35.44
C VAL A 772 -23.05 -12.24 34.55
N ASP A 773 -24.31 -11.89 34.76
CA ASP A 773 -25.38 -12.32 33.87
C ASP A 773 -25.35 -11.49 32.59
N THR A 774 -24.95 -12.12 31.47
CA THR A 774 -24.77 -11.41 30.20
C THR A 774 -26.07 -11.02 29.48
N SER A 775 -27.24 -11.32 30.07
CA SER A 775 -28.50 -10.73 29.63
C SER A 775 -28.75 -9.38 30.31
N THR A 776 -28.50 -9.22 31.61
CA THR A 776 -28.79 -7.97 32.35
C THR A 776 -27.58 -7.06 32.55
N GLY A 777 -26.35 -7.58 32.47
CA GLY A 777 -25.11 -6.85 32.80
C GLY A 777 -24.85 -6.70 34.30
N VAL A 778 -25.57 -7.47 35.14
CA VAL A 778 -25.49 -7.41 36.60
C VAL A 778 -24.31 -8.25 37.10
N LEU A 779 -23.52 -7.66 37.99
CA LEU A 779 -22.43 -8.29 38.74
C LEU A 779 -22.93 -8.74 40.13
N SER A 780 -22.96 -10.05 40.35
CA SER A 780 -23.29 -10.68 41.63
C SER A 780 -22.10 -10.63 42.59
N ASN A 781 -22.29 -10.26 43.86
CA ASN A 781 -21.19 -10.16 44.82
C ASN A 781 -20.72 -11.56 45.31
N ALA A 782 -19.84 -12.20 44.54
CA ALA A 782 -19.31 -13.54 44.81
C ALA A 782 -18.67 -13.67 46.21
N LYS A 783 -17.95 -12.64 46.65
CA LYS A 783 -17.29 -12.60 47.96
C LYS A 783 -18.31 -12.61 49.11
N MET A 784 -19.40 -11.86 49.00
CA MET A 784 -20.51 -11.90 49.97
C MET A 784 -21.16 -13.28 49.96
N ILE A 785 -21.52 -13.82 48.79
CA ILE A 785 -22.20 -15.11 48.67
C ILE A 785 -21.38 -16.24 49.32
N GLY A 786 -20.08 -16.32 49.02
CA GLY A 786 -19.18 -17.31 49.63
C GLY A 786 -19.05 -17.15 51.15
N GLN A 787 -18.94 -15.92 51.66
CA GLN A 787 -18.90 -15.64 53.11
C GLN A 787 -20.21 -16.02 53.81
N VAL A 788 -21.37 -15.74 53.22
CA VAL A 788 -22.68 -16.07 53.78
C VAL A 788 -22.92 -17.58 53.79
N VAL A 789 -22.65 -18.29 52.69
CA VAL A 789 -22.78 -19.76 52.64
C VAL A 789 -21.85 -20.41 53.68
N LYS A 790 -20.58 -19.99 53.75
CA LYS A 790 -19.60 -20.47 54.74
C LYS A 790 -20.00 -20.19 56.19
N ARG A 791 -20.78 -19.12 56.44
CA ARG A 791 -21.31 -18.73 57.77
C ARG A 791 -22.58 -19.48 58.16
N VAL A 792 -23.49 -19.72 57.21
CA VAL A 792 -24.87 -20.18 57.49
C VAL A 792 -25.07 -21.67 57.17
N SER A 793 -24.45 -22.17 56.09
CA SER A 793 -24.57 -23.57 55.66
C SER A 793 -23.22 -24.08 55.14
N PRO A 794 -22.23 -24.30 56.02
CA PRO A 794 -20.87 -24.64 55.63
C PRO A 794 -20.76 -26.00 54.90
N ASP A 795 -21.75 -26.88 55.00
CA ASP A 795 -21.80 -28.16 54.26
C ASP A 795 -22.13 -27.97 52.77
N THR A 796 -22.69 -26.82 52.38
CA THR A 796 -23.17 -26.54 51.03
C THR A 796 -22.02 -26.07 50.12
N LEU A 797 -21.98 -26.60 48.90
CA LEU A 797 -20.99 -26.20 47.90
C LEU A 797 -21.39 -24.88 47.21
N VAL A 798 -20.42 -24.03 46.89
CA VAL A 798 -20.61 -22.76 46.17
C VAL A 798 -20.15 -22.89 44.72
N VAL A 799 -21.05 -22.71 43.77
CA VAL A 799 -20.78 -22.78 42.33
C VAL A 799 -20.96 -21.40 41.69
N LEU A 800 -19.88 -20.89 41.10
CA LEU A 800 -19.83 -19.64 40.36
C LEU A 800 -19.86 -19.95 38.86
N ASP A 801 -20.92 -19.52 38.17
CA ASP A 801 -20.91 -19.39 36.71
C ASP A 801 -20.21 -18.08 36.34
N GLY A 802 -19.00 -18.24 35.79
CA GLY A 802 -18.09 -17.19 35.37
C GLY A 802 -17.82 -17.25 33.87
N VAL A 803 -18.79 -17.72 33.06
CA VAL A 803 -18.65 -17.80 31.58
C VAL A 803 -18.27 -16.46 30.96
N CYS A 804 -18.66 -15.33 31.55
CA CYS A 804 -18.19 -13.99 31.13
C CYS A 804 -16.96 -13.51 31.91
N SER A 805 -17.03 -13.60 33.24
CA SER A 805 -16.18 -12.83 34.14
C SER A 805 -14.75 -13.34 34.33
N VAL A 806 -14.43 -14.59 34.00
CA VAL A 806 -13.07 -15.13 34.22
C VAL A 806 -12.05 -14.36 33.38
N ALA A 807 -10.99 -13.87 34.03
CA ALA A 807 -9.96 -12.99 33.48
C ALA A 807 -10.43 -11.58 33.04
N SER A 808 -11.62 -11.14 33.49
CA SER A 808 -12.10 -9.75 33.36
C SER A 808 -12.61 -9.15 34.67
N GLU A 809 -13.12 -9.96 35.59
CA GLU A 809 -13.39 -9.60 36.99
C GLU A 809 -12.46 -10.38 37.93
N GLU A 810 -12.17 -9.84 39.12
CA GLU A 810 -11.46 -10.57 40.16
C GLU A 810 -12.29 -11.78 40.63
N ILE A 811 -11.68 -12.97 40.69
CA ILE A 811 -12.28 -14.18 41.26
C ILE A 811 -11.22 -14.88 42.11
N ARG A 812 -11.35 -14.82 43.44
CA ARG A 812 -10.45 -15.54 44.36
C ARG A 812 -11.12 -16.81 44.88
N MET A 813 -10.90 -17.92 44.18
CA MET A 813 -11.60 -19.18 44.46
C MET A 813 -11.37 -19.65 45.91
N ASP A 814 -10.12 -19.72 46.36
CA ASP A 814 -9.75 -20.19 47.71
C ASP A 814 -10.20 -19.19 48.81
N ASP A 815 -9.86 -17.90 48.66
CA ASP A 815 -10.14 -16.86 49.66
C ASP A 815 -11.65 -16.67 49.90
N TRP A 816 -12.47 -16.75 48.84
CA TRP A 816 -13.92 -16.54 48.93
C TRP A 816 -14.69 -17.82 49.23
N GLY A 817 -14.02 -19.00 49.16
CA GLY A 817 -14.62 -20.30 49.45
C GLY A 817 -15.55 -20.80 48.36
N ILE A 818 -15.18 -20.58 47.10
CA ILE A 818 -15.90 -21.08 45.92
C ILE A 818 -15.42 -22.49 45.61
N ASP A 819 -16.35 -23.43 45.46
CA ASP A 819 -16.03 -24.84 45.18
C ASP A 819 -15.91 -25.16 43.70
N VAL A 820 -16.65 -24.46 42.85
CA VAL A 820 -16.55 -24.61 41.40
C VAL A 820 -16.61 -23.24 40.73
N VAL A 821 -15.65 -22.98 39.85
CA VAL A 821 -15.75 -21.92 38.84
C VAL A 821 -15.90 -22.60 37.48
N LEU A 822 -16.99 -22.32 36.76
CA LEU A 822 -17.20 -22.78 35.39
C LEU A 822 -17.18 -21.59 34.40
N SER A 823 -16.62 -21.79 33.22
CA SER A 823 -16.42 -20.74 32.22
C SER A 823 -16.25 -21.30 30.79
N ALA A 824 -16.03 -20.40 29.83
CA ALA A 824 -15.78 -20.74 28.43
C ALA A 824 -14.73 -19.80 27.81
N THR A 825 -14.06 -20.28 26.77
CA THR A 825 -12.91 -19.61 26.13
C THR A 825 -13.23 -18.27 25.46
N GLN A 826 -14.42 -18.14 24.86
CA GLN A 826 -14.77 -17.04 23.95
C GLN A 826 -15.25 -15.73 24.61
N LYS A 827 -14.90 -15.49 25.88
CA LYS A 827 -15.22 -14.26 26.63
C LYS A 827 -13.95 -13.68 27.27
N GLY A 828 -13.93 -13.34 28.57
CA GLY A 828 -12.75 -12.74 29.22
C GLY A 828 -11.43 -13.52 29.09
N LEU A 829 -11.51 -14.83 28.81
CA LEU A 829 -10.38 -15.72 28.48
C LEU A 829 -9.82 -15.59 27.04
N GLY A 830 -10.43 -14.79 26.16
CA GLY A 830 -9.86 -14.36 24.87
C GLY A 830 -9.37 -15.48 23.95
N THR A 831 -10.16 -16.53 23.74
CA THR A 831 -9.78 -17.70 22.93
C THR A 831 -10.98 -18.21 22.10
N PRO A 832 -10.80 -18.79 20.89
CA PRO A 832 -11.94 -19.18 20.05
C PRO A 832 -12.90 -20.17 20.73
N PRO A 833 -14.20 -20.15 20.38
CA PRO A 833 -15.22 -20.98 21.03
C PRO A 833 -15.03 -22.48 20.75
N GLY A 834 -15.29 -23.30 21.77
CA GLY A 834 -15.29 -24.76 21.66
C GLY A 834 -14.57 -25.49 22.80
N LEU A 835 -13.96 -24.77 23.75
CA LEU A 835 -13.40 -25.32 24.98
C LEU A 835 -14.20 -24.83 26.19
N SER A 836 -14.81 -25.79 26.90
CA SER A 836 -15.42 -25.62 28.21
C SER A 836 -14.33 -25.70 29.29
N VAL A 837 -14.36 -24.76 30.23
CA VAL A 837 -13.33 -24.56 31.25
C VAL A 837 -13.99 -24.66 32.62
N LEU A 838 -13.51 -25.53 33.50
CA LEU A 838 -14.05 -25.66 34.85
C LEU A 838 -12.94 -25.94 35.86
N CYS A 839 -12.93 -25.27 37.01
CA CYS A 839 -12.04 -25.59 38.13
C CYS A 839 -12.87 -26.03 39.35
N ALA A 840 -12.51 -27.15 39.98
CA ALA A 840 -13.22 -27.72 41.13
C ALA A 840 -12.30 -27.86 42.36
N SER A 841 -12.78 -27.45 43.54
CA SER A 841 -12.06 -27.56 44.81
C SER A 841 -11.88 -29.02 45.24
N GLN A 842 -10.92 -29.29 46.12
CA GLN A 842 -10.79 -30.62 46.74
C GLN A 842 -12.04 -31.03 47.54
N ARG A 843 -12.85 -30.05 47.98
CA ARG A 843 -14.15 -30.30 48.64
C ARG A 843 -15.20 -30.79 47.63
N ALA A 844 -15.29 -30.19 46.45
CA ALA A 844 -16.12 -30.69 45.34
C ALA A 844 -15.68 -32.10 44.88
N LEU A 845 -14.36 -32.34 44.75
CA LEU A 845 -13.82 -33.66 44.41
C LEU A 845 -14.06 -34.72 45.50
N SER A 846 -14.14 -34.31 46.77
CA SER A 846 -14.51 -35.21 47.87
C SER A 846 -16.00 -35.57 47.84
N VAL A 847 -16.88 -34.64 47.44
CA VAL A 847 -18.30 -34.92 47.19
C VAL A 847 -18.48 -35.90 46.02
N LEU A 848 -17.74 -35.73 44.93
CA LEU A 848 -17.72 -36.71 43.81
C LEU A 848 -17.36 -38.13 44.28
N LYS A 849 -16.32 -38.26 45.11
CA LYS A 849 -15.85 -39.54 45.67
C LYS A 849 -16.82 -40.14 46.69
N ALA A 850 -17.71 -39.34 47.28
CA ALA A 850 -18.67 -39.74 48.30
C ALA A 850 -20.10 -39.99 47.77
N ARG A 851 -20.33 -39.86 46.46
CA ARG A 851 -21.64 -40.13 45.83
C ARG A 851 -22.12 -41.56 46.10
N LYS A 852 -23.42 -41.73 46.25
CA LYS A 852 -24.08 -43.05 46.37
C LYS A 852 -24.52 -43.58 45.01
N THR A 853 -24.91 -42.70 44.09
CA THR A 853 -25.27 -42.99 42.71
C THR A 853 -24.09 -42.76 41.75
N PRO A 854 -23.91 -43.63 40.73
CA PRO A 854 -23.02 -43.32 39.61
C PRO A 854 -23.36 -41.98 38.98
N VAL A 855 -22.33 -41.26 38.51
CA VAL A 855 -22.51 -40.03 37.72
C VAL A 855 -23.32 -40.35 36.46
N SER A 856 -24.39 -39.59 36.24
CA SER A 856 -25.40 -39.83 35.20
C SER A 856 -24.92 -39.59 33.77
N SER A 857 -23.93 -38.72 33.58
CA SER A 857 -23.29 -38.47 32.29
C SER A 857 -22.10 -39.41 32.05
N TYR A 858 -21.92 -39.85 30.80
CA TYR A 858 -20.71 -40.58 30.38
C TYR A 858 -19.55 -39.63 30.07
N PHE A 859 -19.80 -38.58 29.29
CA PHE A 859 -18.75 -37.69 28.79
C PHE A 859 -18.39 -36.57 29.78
N ALA A 860 -19.37 -36.00 30.50
CA ALA A 860 -19.11 -34.96 31.50
C ALA A 860 -18.54 -35.51 32.83
N ASN A 861 -18.20 -36.80 32.87
CA ASN A 861 -17.88 -37.54 34.10
C ASN A 861 -16.48 -37.22 34.63
N TRP A 862 -16.38 -36.54 35.77
CA TRP A 862 -15.10 -36.15 36.35
C TRP A 862 -14.24 -37.35 36.76
N ASN A 863 -14.80 -38.51 37.09
CA ASN A 863 -14.00 -39.72 37.37
C ASN A 863 -13.27 -40.25 36.13
N ARG A 864 -13.70 -39.87 34.91
CA ARG A 864 -13.03 -40.23 33.65
C ARG A 864 -12.02 -39.17 33.22
N TRP A 865 -12.29 -37.89 33.49
CA TRP A 865 -11.37 -36.80 33.13
C TRP A 865 -10.28 -36.53 34.16
N LEU A 866 -10.52 -36.77 35.47
CA LEU A 866 -9.55 -36.46 36.52
C LEU A 866 -8.18 -37.14 36.30
N PRO A 867 -8.08 -38.45 35.96
CA PRO A 867 -6.80 -39.08 35.65
C PRO A 867 -6.10 -38.48 34.42
N ILE A 868 -6.88 -38.00 33.45
CA ILE A 868 -6.37 -37.40 32.20
C ILE A 868 -5.76 -36.03 32.47
N MET A 869 -6.46 -35.18 33.24
CA MET A 869 -5.95 -33.86 33.65
C MET A 869 -4.67 -33.99 34.48
N GLN A 870 -4.63 -34.96 35.39
CA GLN A 870 -3.44 -35.26 36.21
C GLN A 870 -2.27 -35.78 35.35
N ALA A 871 -2.53 -36.72 34.44
CA ALA A 871 -1.49 -37.23 33.53
C ALA A 871 -0.89 -36.14 32.63
N TYR A 872 -1.72 -35.27 32.05
CA TYR A 872 -1.23 -34.12 31.26
C TYR A 872 -0.39 -33.14 32.09
N GLU A 873 -0.72 -32.93 33.36
CA GLU A 873 0.07 -32.10 34.27
C GLU A 873 1.40 -32.77 34.70
N GLU A 874 1.41 -34.10 34.88
CA GLU A 874 2.60 -34.91 35.21
C GLU A 874 3.52 -35.19 34.01
N GLY A 875 3.13 -34.81 32.79
CA GLY A 875 3.90 -35.06 31.57
C GLY A 875 3.68 -36.45 30.95
N ILE A 876 2.60 -37.15 31.32
CA ILE A 876 2.33 -38.55 30.98
C ILE A 876 1.21 -38.62 29.91
N PRO A 877 1.40 -39.36 28.80
CA PRO A 877 0.33 -39.60 27.82
C PRO A 877 -0.77 -40.49 28.40
N MET A 878 -2.01 -40.00 28.44
CA MET A 878 -3.19 -40.79 28.81
C MET A 878 -4.40 -40.38 27.95
N TYR A 879 -5.29 -41.34 27.67
CA TYR A 879 -6.43 -41.13 26.77
C TYR A 879 -7.78 -41.55 27.38
N PHE A 880 -8.79 -40.73 27.16
CA PHE A 880 -10.21 -41.07 27.35
C PHE A 880 -11.03 -40.62 26.14
N ALA A 881 -10.90 -39.35 25.77
CA ALA A 881 -11.44 -38.76 24.56
C ALA A 881 -10.43 -37.72 24.02
N THR A 882 -10.52 -37.40 22.73
CA THR A 882 -9.59 -36.47 22.06
C THR A 882 -9.86 -35.03 22.54
N PRO A 883 -8.89 -34.31 23.13
CA PRO A 883 -9.03 -32.89 23.44
C PRO A 883 -8.96 -32.03 22.16
N PRO A 884 -9.48 -30.78 22.18
CA PRO A 884 -9.47 -29.91 21.01
C PRO A 884 -8.10 -29.26 20.84
N VAL A 885 -7.15 -29.99 20.23
CA VAL A 885 -5.71 -29.66 20.13
C VAL A 885 -5.44 -28.19 19.78
N ASN A 886 -6.00 -27.69 18.67
CA ASN A 886 -5.83 -26.31 18.22
C ASN A 886 -6.35 -25.27 19.22
N LEU A 887 -7.50 -25.52 19.85
CA LEU A 887 -8.04 -24.64 20.88
C LEU A 887 -7.18 -24.65 22.15
N ILE A 888 -6.47 -25.74 22.45
CA ILE A 888 -5.52 -25.79 23.57
C ILE A 888 -4.25 -24.98 23.25
N TYR A 889 -3.74 -24.98 22.01
CA TYR A 889 -2.66 -24.07 21.60
C TYR A 889 -3.07 -22.60 21.68
N ALA A 890 -4.27 -22.27 21.17
CA ALA A 890 -4.86 -20.93 21.28
C ALA A 890 -5.04 -20.50 22.75
N PHE A 891 -5.56 -21.40 23.59
CA PHE A 891 -5.74 -21.15 25.03
C PHE A 891 -4.42 -21.01 25.77
N HIS A 892 -3.37 -21.75 25.38
CA HIS A 892 -2.03 -21.61 25.94
C HIS A 892 -1.43 -20.23 25.64
N ALA A 893 -1.60 -19.71 24.42
CA ALA A 893 -1.17 -18.37 24.05
C ALA A 893 -1.93 -17.32 24.88
N SER A 894 -3.26 -17.39 24.93
CA SER A 894 -4.07 -16.44 25.71
C SER A 894 -3.76 -16.48 27.21
N LEU A 895 -3.66 -17.66 27.81
CA LEU A 895 -3.25 -17.81 29.21
C LEU A 895 -1.83 -17.30 29.46
N SER A 896 -0.89 -17.48 28.52
CA SER A 896 0.46 -16.92 28.62
C SER A 896 0.45 -15.39 28.54
N SER A 897 -0.39 -14.81 27.68
CA SER A 897 -0.65 -13.36 27.66
C SER A 897 -1.23 -12.86 28.99
N ILE A 898 -2.19 -13.59 29.57
CA ILE A 898 -2.85 -13.24 30.85
C ILE A 898 -1.93 -13.38 32.08
N THR A 899 -0.97 -14.32 32.08
CA THR A 899 -0.20 -14.71 33.29
C THR A 899 1.30 -14.44 33.24
N LYS A 900 1.91 -14.37 32.04
CA LYS A 900 3.36 -14.24 31.85
C LYS A 900 3.76 -12.89 31.24
N SER A 901 2.82 -12.15 30.65
CA SER A 901 3.06 -10.86 29.97
C SER A 901 2.65 -9.65 30.81
N GLN A 902 2.93 -8.44 30.30
CA GLN A 902 2.33 -7.19 30.77
C GLN A 902 1.02 -6.95 29.98
N PRO A 903 -0.08 -6.47 30.59
CA PRO A 903 -0.27 -6.15 32.01
C PRO A 903 -0.41 -7.38 32.93
N SER A 904 -0.15 -7.22 34.25
CA SER A 904 -0.47 -8.27 35.24
C SER A 904 -1.97 -8.51 35.35
N LEU A 905 -2.38 -9.59 36.03
CA LEU A 905 -3.79 -9.94 36.21
C LEU A 905 -4.58 -8.85 36.99
N GLU A 906 -3.98 -8.26 38.01
CA GLU A 906 -4.55 -7.15 38.78
C GLU A 906 -4.71 -5.88 37.92
N GLU A 907 -3.68 -5.58 37.11
CA GLU A 907 -3.69 -4.46 36.18
C GLU A 907 -4.70 -4.67 35.05
N ARG A 908 -4.87 -5.92 34.57
CA ARG A 908 -5.93 -6.32 33.63
C ARG A 908 -7.32 -6.05 34.21
N PHE A 909 -7.56 -6.33 35.50
CA PHE A 909 -8.84 -5.97 36.15
C PHE A 909 -9.01 -4.45 36.27
N ARG A 910 -7.94 -3.69 36.58
CA ARG A 910 -7.97 -2.21 36.60
C ARG A 910 -8.38 -1.65 35.23
N LEU A 911 -7.79 -2.16 34.15
CA LEU A 911 -8.10 -1.74 32.78
C LEU A 911 -9.55 -2.04 32.39
N HIS A 912 -10.10 -3.21 32.75
CA HIS A 912 -11.53 -3.52 32.53
C HIS A 912 -12.44 -2.54 33.31
N LYS A 913 -12.15 -2.27 34.59
CA LYS A 913 -12.91 -1.28 35.37
C LYS A 913 -12.85 0.11 34.72
N GLU A 914 -11.70 0.54 34.21
CA GLU A 914 -11.52 1.85 33.57
C GLU A 914 -12.20 1.95 32.19
N ALA A 915 -12.10 0.93 31.34
CA ALA A 915 -12.81 0.87 30.06
C ALA A 915 -14.34 0.86 30.26
N SER A 916 -14.82 0.05 31.20
CA SER A 916 -16.22 0.01 31.62
C SER A 916 -16.70 1.37 32.14
N SER A 917 -15.87 2.06 32.95
CA SER A 917 -16.18 3.41 33.46
C SER A 917 -16.27 4.45 32.34
N LYS A 918 -15.35 4.43 31.35
CA LYS A 918 -15.41 5.30 30.16
C LYS A 918 -16.71 5.09 29.37
N ILE A 919 -17.10 3.83 29.14
CA ILE A 919 -18.32 3.50 28.38
C ILE A 919 -19.57 3.89 29.17
N LYS A 920 -19.65 3.57 30.47
CA LYS A 920 -20.76 3.96 31.36
C LYS A 920 -20.92 5.48 31.42
N GLN A 921 -19.82 6.24 31.49
CA GLN A 921 -19.85 7.71 31.42
C GLN A 921 -20.37 8.20 30.07
N ALA A 922 -19.86 7.67 28.94
CA ALA A 922 -20.31 8.07 27.61
C ALA A 922 -21.80 7.76 27.34
N VAL A 923 -22.35 6.72 27.98
CA VAL A 923 -23.77 6.39 27.96
C VAL A 923 -24.59 7.37 28.82
N ALA A 924 -24.07 7.76 29.99
CA ALA A 924 -24.68 8.78 30.84
C ALA A 924 -24.66 10.20 30.21
N ASP A 925 -23.58 10.57 29.52
CA ASP A 925 -23.46 11.81 28.73
C ASP A 925 -24.56 11.92 27.65
N LEU A 926 -24.99 10.78 27.09
CA LEU A 926 -26.08 10.67 26.11
C LEU A 926 -27.48 10.64 26.75
N GLY A 927 -27.59 10.73 28.08
CA GLY A 927 -28.85 10.68 28.81
C GLY A 927 -29.52 9.30 28.84
N LEU A 928 -28.80 8.24 28.46
CA LEU A 928 -29.31 6.87 28.36
C LEU A 928 -29.28 6.16 29.72
N LYS A 929 -30.18 5.18 29.91
CA LYS A 929 -30.28 4.39 31.14
C LYS A 929 -29.59 3.04 30.98
N LEU A 930 -28.93 2.58 32.04
CA LEU A 930 -28.36 1.23 32.12
C LEU A 930 -29.42 0.22 32.60
N VAL A 931 -29.22 -1.07 32.27
CA VAL A 931 -30.08 -2.15 32.77
C VAL A 931 -29.80 -2.50 34.25
N PRO A 932 -28.53 -2.58 34.72
CA PRO A 932 -28.26 -2.70 36.15
C PRO A 932 -28.74 -1.46 36.93
N THR A 933 -29.47 -1.69 38.02
CA THR A 933 -30.04 -0.67 38.88
C THR A 933 -29.21 -0.48 40.15
N ASP A 934 -29.03 0.75 40.61
CA ASP A 934 -28.48 0.99 41.94
C ASP A 934 -29.49 0.61 43.03
N LEU A 935 -29.05 -0.23 43.97
CA LEU A 935 -29.84 -0.71 45.11
C LEU A 935 -29.70 0.17 46.36
N ALA A 936 -28.84 1.20 46.37
CA ALA A 936 -28.70 2.09 47.51
C ALA A 936 -29.93 3.00 47.71
N PHE A 937 -30.45 3.59 46.63
CA PHE A 937 -31.53 4.60 46.69
C PHE A 937 -32.48 4.56 45.49
N ALA A 938 -33.15 3.41 45.28
CA ALA A 938 -34.23 3.28 44.28
C ALA A 938 -35.55 3.99 44.69
N ALA A 939 -35.48 5.23 45.20
CA ALA A 939 -36.63 6.06 45.55
C ALA A 939 -36.31 7.56 45.43
N ASN A 940 -37.07 8.25 44.57
CA ASN A 940 -37.05 9.70 44.28
C ASN A 940 -35.82 10.22 43.50
N GLY A 941 -36.08 10.79 42.32
CA GLY A 941 -35.14 11.67 41.61
C GLY A 941 -34.80 11.21 40.19
N MET A 942 -34.94 12.13 39.24
CA MET A 942 -34.26 12.04 37.94
C MET A 942 -32.86 12.66 38.07
N THR A 943 -31.96 12.34 37.12
CA THR A 943 -30.56 12.80 36.99
C THR A 943 -29.51 12.09 37.86
N ALA A 944 -28.27 12.10 37.36
CA ALA A 944 -27.06 11.44 37.87
C ALA A 944 -27.10 9.89 37.94
N VAL A 945 -26.39 9.24 37.01
CA VAL A 945 -25.91 7.86 37.18
C VAL A 945 -24.64 7.92 38.05
N PRO A 946 -24.55 7.23 39.21
CA PRO A 946 -23.33 7.19 39.99
C PRO A 946 -22.20 6.47 39.23
N THR A 947 -20.97 7.00 39.29
CA THR A 947 -19.79 6.37 38.67
C THR A 947 -19.40 5.04 39.32
N ASP A 948 -19.80 4.81 40.56
CA ASP A 948 -19.51 3.61 41.34
C ASP A 948 -20.73 2.68 41.47
N LEU A 949 -21.35 2.32 40.34
CA LEU A 949 -22.37 1.27 40.27
C LEU A 949 -21.77 -0.11 40.63
N ALA A 950 -21.75 -0.43 41.93
CA ALA A 950 -21.13 -1.64 42.49
C ALA A 950 -21.72 -2.97 41.99
N PHE A 951 -22.88 -2.95 41.33
CA PHE A 951 -23.57 -4.12 40.75
C PHE A 951 -23.56 -4.15 39.21
N ALA A 952 -22.82 -3.26 38.53
CA ALA A 952 -22.74 -3.21 37.07
C ALA A 952 -21.36 -3.72 36.59
N ALA A 953 -21.36 -4.78 35.77
CA ALA A 953 -20.14 -5.49 35.37
C ALA A 953 -19.07 -4.64 34.65
N ASN A 954 -17.82 -5.10 34.69
CA ASN A 954 -16.64 -4.44 34.11
C ASN A 954 -16.23 -5.00 32.74
N ASP A 955 -16.86 -6.09 32.29
CA ASP A 955 -16.58 -6.79 31.03
C ASP A 955 -17.62 -6.48 29.91
N MET A 956 -18.79 -5.96 30.28
CA MET A 956 -19.84 -5.56 29.35
C MET A 956 -20.75 -4.47 29.94
N THR A 957 -21.62 -3.91 29.11
CA THR A 957 -22.63 -2.92 29.54
C THR A 957 -23.92 -3.10 28.74
N ALA A 958 -25.05 -3.11 29.46
CA ALA A 958 -26.39 -3.22 28.91
C ALA A 958 -27.12 -1.88 29.02
N VAL A 959 -27.62 -1.36 27.90
CA VAL A 959 -28.11 0.01 27.73
C VAL A 959 -29.51 0.00 27.15
N TYR A 960 -30.48 0.62 27.84
CA TYR A 960 -31.83 0.79 27.33
C TYR A 960 -31.86 1.76 26.13
N PHE A 961 -32.72 1.47 25.15
CA PHE A 961 -33.09 2.47 24.16
C PHE A 961 -33.93 3.57 24.82
N PRO A 962 -33.80 4.84 24.39
CA PRO A 962 -34.69 5.91 24.83
C PRO A 962 -36.07 5.75 24.16
N GLU A 963 -37.09 6.39 24.74
CA GLU A 963 -38.46 6.30 24.24
C GLU A 963 -38.56 6.75 22.77
N GLY A 964 -39.15 5.90 21.92
CA GLY A 964 -39.30 6.12 20.48
C GLY A 964 -38.20 5.51 19.60
N ILE A 965 -37.04 5.13 20.15
CA ILE A 965 -35.94 4.48 19.41
C ILE A 965 -35.93 2.96 19.69
N ALA A 966 -35.58 2.15 18.69
CA ALA A 966 -35.54 0.69 18.79
C ALA A 966 -34.25 0.07 18.22
N ALA A 967 -34.08 -1.24 18.40
CA ALA A 967 -32.90 -1.98 17.90
C ALA A 967 -32.61 -1.80 16.38
N PRO A 968 -33.61 -1.72 15.47
CA PRO A 968 -33.37 -1.45 14.05
C PRO A 968 -32.77 -0.06 13.76
N ASP A 969 -32.86 0.88 14.69
CA ASP A 969 -32.27 2.21 14.52
C ASP A 969 -30.78 2.23 14.86
N ILE A 970 -30.40 1.66 16.01
CA ILE A 970 -29.03 1.79 16.53
C ILE A 970 -28.10 0.71 15.96
N ILE A 971 -28.52 -0.56 15.95
CA ILE A 971 -27.61 -1.67 15.61
C ILE A 971 -27.10 -1.57 14.16
N PRO A 972 -27.92 -1.28 13.13
CA PRO A 972 -27.43 -1.09 11.76
C PRO A 972 -26.58 0.17 11.58
N ARG A 973 -26.81 1.24 12.38
CA ARG A 973 -25.98 2.46 12.36
C ARG A 973 -24.60 2.25 12.99
N MET A 974 -24.47 1.37 14.00
CA MET A 974 -23.17 0.94 14.52
C MET A 974 -22.46 -0.04 13.57
N LEU A 975 -23.19 -0.97 12.95
CA LEU A 975 -22.65 -1.90 11.95
C LEU A 975 -22.08 -1.19 10.71
N LYS A 976 -22.67 -0.05 10.30
CA LYS A 976 -22.15 0.86 9.26
C LYS A 976 -20.87 1.62 9.64
N GLN A 977 -20.39 1.46 10.87
CA GLN A 977 -19.16 2.05 11.39
C GLN A 977 -18.18 0.95 11.85
N ASP A 978 -18.40 -0.28 11.40
CA ASP A 978 -17.59 -1.47 11.66
C ASP A 978 -17.41 -1.77 13.16
N VAL A 979 -18.54 -1.65 13.89
CA VAL A 979 -18.69 -1.99 15.32
C VAL A 979 -19.94 -2.87 15.49
N VAL A 980 -19.77 -4.11 15.96
CA VAL A 980 -20.83 -5.12 16.07
C VAL A 980 -21.31 -5.25 17.51
N VAL A 981 -22.50 -4.70 17.82
CA VAL A 981 -23.16 -4.80 19.14
C VAL A 981 -24.31 -5.81 19.15
N ALA A 982 -24.67 -6.32 20.33
CA ALA A 982 -25.73 -7.32 20.48
C ALA A 982 -27.07 -6.71 20.90
N ALA A 983 -28.18 -7.25 20.38
CA ALA A 983 -29.51 -6.98 20.90
C ALA A 983 -29.71 -7.55 22.32
N GLY A 984 -30.78 -7.14 23.00
CA GLY A 984 -31.19 -7.70 24.29
C GLY A 984 -31.49 -9.20 24.26
N LEU A 985 -31.45 -9.84 25.44
CA LEU A 985 -31.61 -11.28 25.61
C LEU A 985 -32.59 -11.65 26.75
N HIS A 986 -32.77 -10.79 27.74
CA HIS A 986 -33.65 -11.05 28.89
C HIS A 986 -35.12 -11.10 28.45
N LYS A 987 -35.82 -12.17 28.82
CA LYS A 987 -37.13 -12.58 28.28
C LYS A 987 -38.15 -11.43 28.24
N ASP A 988 -38.27 -10.69 29.34
CA ASP A 988 -39.31 -9.64 29.54
C ASP A 988 -38.96 -8.26 28.97
N ILE A 989 -37.70 -8.04 28.56
CA ILE A 989 -37.22 -6.72 28.10
C ILE A 989 -36.40 -6.77 26.80
N LYS A 990 -36.24 -7.93 26.14
CA LYS A 990 -35.35 -8.17 24.98
C LYS A 990 -35.32 -7.06 23.91
N ASP A 991 -36.46 -6.45 23.59
CA ASP A 991 -36.59 -5.46 22.51
C ASP A 991 -36.28 -4.01 22.97
N LYS A 992 -36.12 -3.79 24.28
CA LYS A 992 -35.99 -2.46 24.92
C LYS A 992 -34.54 -2.00 25.13
N TYR A 993 -33.55 -2.85 24.86
CA TYR A 993 -32.15 -2.57 25.17
C TYR A 993 -31.18 -3.30 24.25
N PHE A 994 -29.91 -2.88 24.29
CA PHE A 994 -28.78 -3.52 23.61
C PHE A 994 -27.60 -3.71 24.56
N ARG A 995 -26.58 -4.45 24.12
CA ARG A 995 -25.44 -4.91 24.92
C ARG A 995 -24.14 -4.69 24.16
N ILE A 996 -23.19 -4.05 24.82
CA ILE A 996 -21.82 -3.82 24.37
C ILE A 996 -20.90 -4.70 25.24
N GLY A 997 -20.12 -5.59 24.63
CA GLY A 997 -19.00 -6.27 25.28
C GLY A 997 -17.72 -5.44 25.16
N HIS A 998 -16.96 -5.32 26.24
CA HIS A 998 -15.67 -4.64 26.30
C HIS A 998 -14.75 -5.42 27.25
N MET A 999 -14.13 -6.45 26.69
CA MET A 999 -13.30 -7.39 27.44
C MET A 999 -12.20 -7.97 26.55
N GLY A 1000 -11.17 -8.56 27.16
CA GLY A 1000 -10.04 -9.12 26.43
C GLY A 1000 -9.23 -8.04 25.70
N ILE A 1001 -8.82 -8.32 24.46
CA ILE A 1001 -7.87 -7.47 23.71
C ILE A 1001 -8.36 -6.03 23.52
N THR A 1002 -9.68 -5.84 23.34
CA THR A 1002 -10.34 -4.52 23.21
C THR A 1002 -10.12 -3.57 24.39
N VAL A 1003 -9.71 -4.12 25.54
CA VAL A 1003 -9.46 -3.41 26.80
C VAL A 1003 -7.97 -3.40 27.16
N THR A 1004 -7.28 -4.52 26.98
CA THR A 1004 -5.88 -4.65 27.44
C THR A 1004 -4.87 -3.96 26.54
N ASP A 1005 -5.19 -3.76 25.25
CA ASP A 1005 -4.34 -3.05 24.32
C ASP A 1005 -4.92 -1.67 23.96
N ASN A 1006 -4.40 -0.64 24.65
CA ASN A 1006 -4.78 0.75 24.41
C ASN A 1006 -4.32 1.28 23.03
N SER A 1007 -3.38 0.62 22.33
CA SER A 1007 -2.86 1.12 21.05
C SER A 1007 -3.87 1.00 19.91
N ARG A 1008 -4.82 0.06 20.02
CA ARG A 1008 -5.90 -0.19 19.05
C ARG A 1008 -6.99 0.89 19.06
N GLY A 1009 -7.17 1.58 20.19
CA GLY A 1009 -8.21 2.60 20.35
C GLY A 1009 -9.65 2.07 20.32
N ASP A 1010 -9.86 0.76 20.46
CA ASP A 1010 -11.17 0.09 20.28
C ASP A 1010 -12.28 0.71 21.15
N ILE A 1011 -12.01 1.01 22.42
CA ILE A 1011 -12.98 1.65 23.34
C ILE A 1011 -13.43 3.03 22.82
N ASP A 1012 -12.52 3.83 22.27
CA ASP A 1012 -12.84 5.16 21.75
C ASP A 1012 -13.57 5.06 20.39
N LYS A 1013 -13.27 4.04 19.58
CA LYS A 1013 -14.06 3.69 18.38
C LYS A 1013 -15.51 3.33 18.75
N ILE A 1014 -15.72 2.50 19.78
CA ILE A 1014 -17.06 2.13 20.29
C ILE A 1014 -17.82 3.39 20.74
N ILE A 1015 -17.20 4.25 21.55
CA ILE A 1015 -17.83 5.47 22.07
C ILE A 1015 -18.16 6.47 20.95
N SER A 1016 -17.28 6.62 19.97
CA SER A 1016 -17.51 7.47 18.78
C SER A 1016 -18.68 6.94 17.94
N ALA A 1017 -18.66 5.64 17.60
CA ALA A 1017 -19.71 5.00 16.83
C ALA A 1017 -21.08 5.06 17.52
N LEU A 1018 -21.11 4.89 18.85
CA LEU A 1018 -22.30 5.04 19.69
C LEU A 1018 -22.85 6.49 19.62
N LYS A 1019 -22.01 7.50 19.88
CA LYS A 1019 -22.43 8.92 19.85
C LYS A 1019 -22.97 9.31 18.47
N LYS A 1020 -22.32 8.88 17.38
CA LYS A 1020 -22.79 9.13 16.02
C LYS A 1020 -24.09 8.37 15.67
N ALA A 1021 -24.20 7.10 16.04
CA ALA A 1021 -25.40 6.30 15.78
C ALA A 1021 -26.65 6.88 16.50
N PHE A 1022 -26.50 7.42 17.71
CA PHE A 1022 -27.58 8.10 18.41
C PHE A 1022 -27.92 9.47 17.83
N ALA A 1023 -26.93 10.28 17.41
CA ALA A 1023 -27.19 11.55 16.73
C ALA A 1023 -27.94 11.34 15.39
N GLU A 1024 -27.52 10.35 14.59
CA GLU A 1024 -28.21 9.95 13.36
C GLU A 1024 -29.61 9.34 13.61
N ALA A 1025 -29.90 8.87 14.83
CA ALA A 1025 -31.22 8.36 15.23
C ALA A 1025 -32.17 9.49 15.69
N GLN A 1026 -31.65 10.48 16.41
CA GLN A 1026 -32.39 11.66 16.88
C GLN A 1026 -32.65 12.71 15.78
N ALA A 1027 -31.96 12.61 14.63
CA ALA A 1027 -32.16 13.46 13.46
C ALA A 1027 -33.26 12.99 12.49
N LYS A 1028 -34.09 12.01 12.90
CA LYS A 1028 -35.29 11.53 12.20
C LYS A 1028 -36.55 11.86 12.98
#